data_AF-A0AB39NL65-F1
#
_entry.id   AF-A0AB39NL65-F1
#
_cell.length_a   1.000
_cell.length_b   1.000
_cell.length_c   1.000
_cell.angle_alpha   90.00
_cell.angle_beta   90.00
_cell.angle_gamma   90.00
#
_symmetry.space_group_name_H-M   'P 1'
#
loop_
_entity.id
_entity.type
_entity.pdbx_description
1 polymer ?
#
loop_
_entity_poly.entity_id
_entity_poly.type
_entity_poly.pdbx_seq_one_letter_code
_entity_poly.pdbx_strand_id
1 'polypeptide(L)'
;MSTEENPAAAPRSLAEALRGRDDVSLAALLRSRPDLITPVPTDLTQLATRAGTRASVVRALERLDRFTLQAAQALAVASDPATYGELLGLMAGDDGDPAVSAALPHALGTLREQALVWGGEDRLRLVRTARELLAPSPQHPSPTGLGPTVREAAAGMSPGRIQEIVATAGLPSTHDSVSALEALAGLFSDPERMSALLDQAPSESVEVLERLVWGPPYGQVTADPAPRLRWLLDRGLLLPTAPGTVVLPREVALRLRAGRAHRTTEPVPPAVEAAAAHPPRIVDATAAGQAYTALATVEELLKDWHEGGPAVLRAGGLSVRDLKRTAVALDVPEPVAAFWVELAYAAGLLASDGEADERYAATPAYDEWLERPAGERWARLVTAWLAATRTPGVVGERDAKDRTLSALGPGLDRSAAPEVRHRVLALLAGLPEGAAPDGESLLARLRWERPPRVVRTGGGAPSPYARRTPAQPAEGARGAAARAETPGYAEDGRSGAGGEDDLRSRLARWTLAEAEMLGVTGRGALSSHGRALIGAPAPRHAEAEAEPTGPGDKLPVHHRQAPAPPVLSPAEQATAAAAAARLLEPLLPEPLDHVLLQADLTAVAPGPLERPLADMLGVLADVESKGGATVYRFTPGSVRRALDAGRSAADLHAFLAAHSRTPVPQPLAYLIDDVARRHGHLRVGAASSYVRCDDDAVLNEILADKRAAGLGLRRLAPTVLAARTDPAALLEGLRAMGFAPAAESAEGDVLIARADAYRTPPRTPPAPVPDGPPVPDDTLLAAAVRAVRAGDLASTAPRRPVGGEAAGSAPGELPRTSAADTLATLQAAVLTNDTVWIGYVNAEGAASQRVIAPIRVEGGFVTAYDHTADEVRTYPLHRITGVAELAD
;
A
#
# COMPACT_ATOMS: atom_id res chain seq x y z
N MET A 1 -18.86 -50.11 31.85
CA MET A 1 -17.68 -49.78 31.03
C MET A 1 -18.01 -48.50 30.30
N SER A 2 -17.77 -47.40 30.98
CA SER A 2 -17.96 -46.04 30.49
C SER A 2 -16.55 -45.48 30.40
N THR A 3 -16.10 -45.15 29.20
CA THR A 3 -14.86 -44.40 28.98
C THR A 3 -15.09 -43.00 29.52
N GLU A 4 -14.56 -42.74 30.72
CA GLU A 4 -14.36 -41.39 31.25
C GLU A 4 -13.44 -40.63 30.29
N GLU A 5 -14.01 -39.74 29.48
CA GLU A 5 -13.25 -38.66 28.85
C GLU A 5 -12.70 -37.76 29.97
N ASN A 6 -11.41 -37.94 30.26
CA ASN A 6 -10.65 -37.07 31.13
C ASN A 6 -10.68 -35.64 30.54
N PRO A 7 -11.19 -34.61 31.26
CA PRO A 7 -11.27 -33.26 30.72
C PRO A 7 -9.85 -32.76 30.44
N ALA A 8 -9.51 -32.61 29.16
CA ALA A 8 -8.21 -32.07 28.75
C ALA A 8 -7.96 -30.75 29.49
N ALA A 9 -6.89 -30.71 30.29
CA ALA A 9 -6.56 -29.55 31.10
C ALA A 9 -6.47 -28.29 30.24
N ALA A 10 -7.22 -27.24 30.61
CA ALA A 10 -7.22 -25.98 29.87
C ALA A 10 -5.77 -25.44 29.72
N PRO A 11 -5.39 -24.93 28.53
CA PRO A 11 -4.02 -24.54 28.24
C PRO A 11 -3.57 -23.46 29.24
N ARG A 12 -2.31 -23.55 29.69
CA ARG A 12 -1.67 -22.63 30.65
C ARG A 12 -0.83 -21.55 29.98
N SER A 13 -0.54 -21.72 28.69
CA SER A 13 0.21 -20.76 27.88
C SER A 13 -0.32 -20.68 26.45
N LEU A 14 0.04 -19.62 25.72
CA LEU A 14 -0.24 -19.51 24.29
C LEU A 14 0.36 -20.67 23.50
N ALA A 15 1.58 -21.12 23.83
CA ALA A 15 2.22 -22.25 23.16
C ALA A 15 1.42 -23.55 23.32
N GLU A 16 0.91 -23.84 24.53
CA GLU A 16 0.01 -24.99 24.75
C GLU A 16 -1.31 -24.86 23.97
N ALA A 17 -1.87 -23.64 23.91
CA ALA A 17 -3.07 -23.39 23.13
C ALA A 17 -2.84 -23.57 21.62
N LEU A 18 -1.66 -23.23 21.10
CA LEU A 18 -1.30 -23.47 19.70
C LEU A 18 -1.07 -24.96 19.40
N ARG A 19 -0.49 -25.73 20.34
CA ARG A 19 -0.33 -27.19 20.19
C ARG A 19 -1.65 -27.92 19.97
N GLY A 20 -2.69 -27.49 20.67
CA GLY A 20 -4.04 -28.06 20.55
C GLY A 20 -4.81 -27.67 19.28
N ARG A 21 -4.29 -26.78 18.42
CA ARG A 21 -4.95 -26.43 17.14
C ARG A 21 -4.74 -27.53 16.11
N ASP A 22 -5.60 -27.61 15.10
CA ASP A 22 -5.35 -28.41 13.91
C ASP A 22 -4.45 -27.65 12.89
N ASP A 23 -3.97 -28.36 11.87
CA ASP A 23 -3.05 -27.81 10.87
C ASP A 23 -3.72 -26.75 9.98
N VAL A 24 -5.03 -26.86 9.75
CA VAL A 24 -5.82 -25.86 9.01
C VAL A 24 -5.83 -24.53 9.77
N SER A 25 -6.05 -24.57 11.09
CA SER A 25 -6.06 -23.41 11.97
C SER A 25 -4.66 -22.79 12.11
N LEU A 26 -3.60 -23.60 12.10
CA LEU A 26 -2.22 -23.09 12.08
C LEU A 26 -1.89 -22.43 10.74
N ALA A 27 -2.32 -23.02 9.62
CA ALA A 27 -2.18 -22.39 8.30
C ALA A 27 -2.97 -21.07 8.21
N ALA A 28 -4.17 -21.00 8.79
CA ALA A 28 -4.96 -19.77 8.88
C ALA A 28 -4.25 -18.68 9.72
N LEU A 29 -3.62 -19.05 10.83
CA LEU A 29 -2.77 -18.14 11.62
C LEU A 29 -1.60 -17.59 10.80
N LEU A 30 -0.86 -18.46 10.10
CA LEU A 30 0.30 -18.04 9.29
C LEU A 30 -0.12 -17.20 8.07
N ARG A 31 -1.30 -17.46 7.48
CA ARG A 31 -1.87 -16.66 6.39
C ARG A 31 -2.33 -15.29 6.87
N SER A 32 -2.98 -15.21 8.04
CA SER A 32 -3.43 -13.93 8.63
C SER A 32 -2.27 -13.10 9.21
N ARG A 33 -1.20 -13.77 9.65
CA ARG A 33 0.05 -13.16 10.16
C ARG A 33 1.29 -13.68 9.41
N PRO A 34 1.51 -13.23 8.15
CA PRO A 34 2.69 -13.60 7.35
C PRO A 34 4.03 -13.27 8.01
N ASP A 35 4.06 -12.31 8.93
CA ASP A 35 5.27 -11.93 9.65
C ASP A 35 5.77 -13.02 10.62
N LEU A 36 4.98 -14.04 10.89
CA LEU A 36 5.40 -15.19 11.72
C LEU A 36 6.26 -16.20 10.96
N ILE A 37 6.20 -16.23 9.62
CA ILE A 37 6.79 -17.30 8.80
C ILE A 37 8.23 -17.02 8.35
N THR A 38 8.75 -15.80 8.50
CA THR A 38 10.05 -15.42 7.94
C THR A 38 11.04 -15.04 9.04
N PRO A 39 12.06 -15.87 9.34
CA PRO A 39 12.28 -17.25 8.84
C PRO A 39 11.25 -18.25 9.41
N VAL A 40 11.11 -19.48 8.89
CA VAL A 40 10.08 -20.41 9.40
C VAL A 40 10.35 -20.75 10.88
N PRO A 41 9.35 -20.71 11.78
CA PRO A 41 9.59 -21.07 13.16
C PRO A 41 9.97 -22.55 13.34
N THR A 42 10.85 -22.85 14.28
CA THR A 42 11.31 -24.22 14.55
C THR A 42 10.27 -25.06 15.27
N ASP A 43 9.44 -24.46 16.12
CA ASP A 43 8.46 -25.14 16.96
C ASP A 43 7.32 -24.17 17.38
N LEU A 44 6.29 -24.71 18.04
CA LEU A 44 5.12 -23.93 18.44
C LEU A 44 5.39 -22.96 19.60
N THR A 45 6.46 -23.17 20.37
CA THR A 45 6.90 -22.24 21.43
C THR A 45 7.55 -21.01 20.81
N GLN A 46 8.38 -21.19 19.78
CA GLN A 46 8.96 -20.10 19.01
C GLN A 46 7.87 -19.33 18.24
N LEU A 47 6.91 -20.04 17.64
CA LEU A 47 5.75 -19.41 16.98
C LEU A 47 4.96 -18.54 17.98
N ALA A 48 4.64 -19.06 19.17
CA ALA A 48 3.95 -18.30 20.22
C ALA A 48 4.74 -17.07 20.67
N THR A 49 6.06 -17.22 20.83
CA THR A 49 6.95 -16.11 21.23
C THR A 49 6.94 -15.00 20.18
N ARG A 50 7.04 -15.35 18.90
CA ARG A 50 6.99 -14.39 17.78
C ARG A 50 5.63 -13.71 17.68
N ALA A 51 4.55 -14.47 17.82
CA ALA A 51 3.18 -13.95 17.84
C ALA A 51 2.92 -12.98 19.00
N GLY A 52 3.66 -13.11 20.11
CA GLY A 52 3.62 -12.20 21.24
C GLY A 52 4.49 -10.94 21.10
N THR A 53 5.33 -10.81 20.06
CA THR A 53 6.21 -9.63 19.92
C THR A 53 5.41 -8.36 19.62
N ARG A 54 5.88 -7.21 20.12
CA ARG A 54 5.21 -5.92 19.94
C ARG A 54 4.95 -5.58 18.47
N ALA A 55 5.94 -5.78 17.59
CA ALA A 55 5.81 -5.48 16.16
C ALA A 55 4.72 -6.34 15.50
N SER A 56 4.69 -7.63 15.84
CA SER A 56 3.72 -8.59 15.29
C SER A 56 2.30 -8.32 15.81
N VAL A 57 2.16 -8.02 17.11
CA VAL A 57 0.87 -7.67 17.72
C VAL A 57 0.31 -6.37 17.15
N VAL A 58 1.13 -5.32 16.96
CA VAL A 58 0.67 -4.07 16.34
C VAL A 58 0.12 -4.30 14.94
N ARG A 59 0.82 -5.08 14.10
CA ARG A 59 0.34 -5.44 12.76
C ARG A 59 -0.98 -6.23 12.78
N ALA A 60 -1.12 -7.15 13.73
CA ALA A 60 -2.36 -7.92 13.89
C ALA A 60 -3.54 -7.01 14.29
N LEU A 61 -3.34 -6.13 15.27
CA LEU A 61 -4.36 -5.16 15.72
C LEU A 61 -4.80 -4.20 14.59
N GLU A 62 -3.88 -3.80 13.71
CA GLU A 62 -4.16 -2.92 12.55
C GLU A 62 -4.99 -3.59 11.45
N ARG A 63 -5.09 -4.91 11.47
CA ARG A 63 -5.88 -5.70 10.51
C ARG A 63 -7.22 -6.14 11.08
N LEU A 64 -7.53 -5.80 12.32
CA LEU A 64 -8.85 -6.07 12.92
C LEU A 64 -9.87 -5.07 12.39
N ASP A 65 -11.09 -5.54 12.15
CA ASP A 65 -12.24 -4.66 11.99
C ASP A 65 -12.56 -3.92 13.31
N ARG A 66 -13.44 -2.93 13.21
CA ARG A 66 -13.84 -2.05 14.30
C ARG A 66 -14.38 -2.81 15.50
N PHE A 67 -15.27 -3.78 15.28
CA PHE A 67 -15.91 -4.50 16.37
C PHE A 67 -14.94 -5.47 17.06
N THR A 68 -14.14 -6.17 16.29
CA THR A 68 -13.10 -7.08 16.80
C THR A 68 -12.03 -6.31 17.59
N LEU A 69 -11.66 -5.12 17.12
CA LEU A 69 -10.79 -4.21 17.87
C LEU A 69 -11.44 -3.70 19.16
N GLN A 70 -12.73 -3.36 19.13
CA GLN A 70 -13.49 -2.97 20.32
C GLN A 70 -13.55 -4.10 21.36
N ALA A 71 -13.73 -5.35 20.93
CA ALA A 71 -13.70 -6.52 21.80
C ALA A 71 -12.31 -6.74 22.43
N ALA A 72 -11.23 -6.57 21.66
CA ALA A 72 -9.86 -6.62 22.20
C ALA A 72 -9.60 -5.50 23.22
N GLN A 73 -10.10 -4.29 22.97
CA GLN A 73 -10.02 -3.16 23.90
C GLN A 73 -10.83 -3.40 25.18
N ALA A 74 -12.02 -4.00 25.08
CA ALA A 74 -12.83 -4.40 26.22
C ALA A 74 -12.12 -5.49 27.04
N LEU A 75 -11.56 -6.52 26.39
CA LEU A 75 -10.74 -7.54 27.08
C LEU A 75 -9.53 -6.94 27.80
N ALA A 76 -8.91 -5.89 27.24
CA ALA A 76 -7.76 -5.23 27.87
C ALA A 76 -8.12 -4.53 29.18
N VAL A 77 -9.38 -4.12 29.37
CA VAL A 77 -9.89 -3.50 30.61
C VAL A 77 -10.68 -4.48 31.49
N ALA A 78 -11.00 -5.67 31.00
CA ALA A 78 -11.59 -6.76 31.77
C ALA A 78 -10.56 -7.40 32.73
N SER A 79 -11.06 -8.27 33.61
CA SER A 79 -10.27 -9.14 34.47
C SER A 79 -9.28 -10.00 33.67
N ASP A 80 -8.23 -10.52 34.32
CA ASP A 80 -7.27 -11.43 33.70
C ASP A 80 -7.06 -12.69 34.57
N PRO A 81 -7.66 -13.83 34.20
CA PRO A 81 -8.47 -14.06 32.99
C PRO A 81 -9.89 -13.47 33.10
N ALA A 82 -10.51 -13.17 31.95
CA ALA A 82 -11.91 -12.73 31.86
C ALA A 82 -12.83 -13.90 31.48
N THR A 83 -14.10 -13.84 31.87
CA THR A 83 -15.13 -14.75 31.35
C THR A 83 -15.75 -14.20 30.06
N TYR A 84 -16.36 -15.07 29.25
CA TYR A 84 -17.16 -14.63 28.10
C TYR A 84 -18.31 -13.72 28.53
N GLY A 85 -18.98 -14.04 29.66
CA GLY A 85 -20.06 -13.21 30.21
C GLY A 85 -19.61 -11.80 30.60
N GLU A 86 -18.43 -11.67 31.20
CA GLU A 86 -17.84 -10.35 31.53
C GLU A 86 -17.54 -9.56 30.25
N LEU A 87 -16.93 -10.18 29.23
CA LEU A 87 -16.68 -9.52 27.95
C LEU A 87 -17.99 -9.10 27.27
N LEU A 88 -18.99 -9.98 27.27
CA LEU A 88 -20.30 -9.68 26.70
C LEU A 88 -20.95 -8.50 27.42
N GLY A 89 -20.91 -8.45 28.75
CA GLY A 89 -21.41 -7.31 29.52
C GLY A 89 -20.69 -6.00 29.21
N LEU A 90 -19.37 -6.03 29.04
CA LEU A 90 -18.58 -4.86 28.65
C LEU A 90 -18.91 -4.34 27.24
N MET A 91 -19.34 -5.22 26.34
CA MET A 91 -19.68 -4.86 24.96
C MET A 91 -21.16 -4.49 24.79
N ALA A 92 -22.06 -5.23 25.43
CA ALA A 92 -23.50 -5.10 25.27
C ALA A 92 -24.14 -4.14 26.30
N GLY A 93 -23.49 -3.95 27.46
CA GLY A 93 -24.07 -3.26 28.60
C GLY A 93 -25.08 -4.10 29.38
N ASP A 94 -25.58 -3.54 30.48
CA ASP A 94 -26.52 -4.21 31.40
C ASP A 94 -27.85 -4.61 30.72
N ASP A 95 -28.34 -3.78 29.79
CA ASP A 95 -29.60 -4.01 29.08
C ASP A 95 -29.48 -5.12 28.01
N GLY A 96 -28.25 -5.47 27.62
CA GLY A 96 -27.96 -6.37 26.52
C GLY A 96 -28.24 -5.77 25.14
N ASP A 97 -27.42 -6.14 24.15
CA ASP A 97 -27.61 -5.77 22.75
C ASP A 97 -27.59 -7.07 21.92
N PRO A 98 -28.73 -7.47 21.34
CA PRO A 98 -28.83 -8.68 20.53
C PRO A 98 -27.84 -8.73 19.36
N ALA A 99 -27.52 -7.58 18.74
CA ALA A 99 -26.56 -7.51 17.63
C ALA A 99 -25.14 -7.79 18.14
N VAL A 100 -24.77 -7.26 19.30
CA VAL A 100 -23.49 -7.56 19.97
C VAL A 100 -23.42 -9.04 20.36
N SER A 101 -24.47 -9.59 20.97
CA SER A 101 -24.52 -11.01 21.35
C SER A 101 -24.35 -11.94 20.14
N ALA A 102 -24.93 -11.58 18.99
CA ALA A 102 -24.79 -12.35 17.75
C ALA A 102 -23.40 -12.23 17.12
N ALA A 103 -22.78 -11.04 17.15
CA ALA A 103 -21.50 -10.77 16.49
C ALA A 103 -20.27 -11.19 17.32
N LEU A 104 -20.35 -11.14 18.66
CA LEU A 104 -19.21 -11.36 19.56
C LEU A 104 -18.50 -12.72 19.39
N PRO A 105 -19.20 -13.85 19.18
CA PRO A 105 -18.54 -15.14 18.93
C PRO A 105 -17.60 -15.11 17.73
N HIS A 106 -17.98 -14.44 16.63
CA HIS A 106 -17.15 -14.32 15.44
C HIS A 106 -15.90 -13.47 15.73
N ALA A 107 -16.07 -12.29 16.34
CA ALA A 107 -14.96 -11.43 16.73
C ALA A 107 -13.95 -12.15 17.64
N LEU A 108 -14.44 -12.91 18.63
CA LEU A 108 -13.60 -13.73 19.51
C LEU A 108 -12.89 -14.85 18.73
N GLY A 109 -13.57 -15.47 17.76
CA GLY A 109 -13.00 -16.41 16.81
C GLY A 109 -11.82 -15.81 16.05
N THR A 110 -11.96 -14.61 15.49
CA THR A 110 -10.90 -13.89 14.79
C THR A 110 -9.70 -13.57 15.71
N LEU A 111 -9.95 -13.11 16.93
CA LEU A 111 -8.89 -12.85 17.92
C LEU A 111 -8.13 -14.14 18.30
N ARG A 112 -8.84 -15.27 18.39
CA ARG A 112 -8.24 -16.58 18.60
C ARG A 112 -7.44 -16.98 17.37
N GLU A 113 -8.01 -16.95 16.17
CA GLU A 113 -7.33 -17.31 14.91
C GLU A 113 -5.98 -16.59 14.78
N GLN A 114 -5.95 -15.28 15.03
CA GLN A 114 -4.73 -14.46 14.98
C GLN A 114 -3.79 -14.59 16.20
N ALA A 115 -4.07 -15.53 17.12
CA ALA A 115 -3.28 -15.77 18.33
C ALA A 115 -3.15 -14.53 19.25
N LEU A 116 -4.16 -13.65 19.25
CA LEU A 116 -4.26 -12.50 20.16
C LEU A 116 -4.97 -12.87 21.46
N VAL A 117 -5.88 -13.85 21.41
CA VAL A 117 -6.59 -14.38 22.59
C VAL A 117 -6.40 -15.90 22.67
N TRP A 118 -6.25 -16.41 23.89
CA TRP A 118 -6.21 -17.85 24.18
C TRP A 118 -7.01 -18.17 25.45
N GLY A 119 -7.26 -19.46 25.68
CA GLY A 119 -8.08 -19.95 26.79
C GLY A 119 -9.55 -20.23 26.40
N GLY A 120 -10.21 -21.03 27.24
CA GLY A 120 -11.63 -21.35 27.13
C GLY A 120 -12.54 -20.18 27.49
N GLU A 121 -13.85 -20.33 27.32
CA GLU A 121 -14.82 -19.24 27.51
C GLU A 121 -14.85 -18.69 28.95
N ASP A 122 -14.55 -19.52 29.95
CA ASP A 122 -14.48 -19.07 31.35
C ASP A 122 -13.17 -18.36 31.69
N ARG A 123 -12.14 -18.46 30.84
CA ARG A 123 -10.80 -17.94 31.10
C ARG A 123 -10.13 -17.37 29.85
N LEU A 124 -10.78 -16.40 29.22
CA LEU A 124 -10.24 -15.62 28.10
C LEU A 124 -9.02 -14.82 28.55
N ARG A 125 -7.92 -14.97 27.82
CA ARG A 125 -6.66 -14.27 28.07
C ARG A 125 -6.20 -13.57 26.81
N LEU A 126 -6.19 -12.25 26.85
CA LEU A 126 -5.53 -11.41 25.86
C LEU A 126 -4.00 -11.57 26.02
N VAL A 127 -3.26 -11.68 24.92
CA VAL A 127 -1.80 -11.75 24.99
C VAL A 127 -1.24 -10.50 25.67
N ARG A 128 -0.25 -10.70 26.56
CA ARG A 128 0.29 -9.64 27.43
C ARG A 128 0.61 -8.36 26.69
N THR A 129 1.30 -8.45 25.55
CA THR A 129 1.69 -7.29 24.76
C THR A 129 0.50 -6.56 24.13
N ALA A 130 -0.57 -7.27 23.74
CA ALA A 130 -1.80 -6.62 23.28
C ALA A 130 -2.52 -5.92 24.44
N ARG A 131 -2.56 -6.54 25.63
CA ARG A 131 -3.08 -5.89 26.84
C ARG A 131 -2.29 -4.62 27.18
N GLU A 132 -0.97 -4.67 27.16
CA GLU A 132 -0.09 -3.51 27.41
C GLU A 132 -0.29 -2.38 26.38
N LEU A 133 -0.64 -2.71 25.13
CA LEU A 133 -0.90 -1.73 24.07
C LEU A 133 -2.29 -1.08 24.18
N LEU A 134 -3.29 -1.82 24.67
CA LEU A 134 -4.70 -1.40 24.65
C LEU A 134 -5.23 -0.95 26.02
N ALA A 135 -4.64 -1.42 27.11
CA ALA A 135 -5.05 -1.06 28.47
C ALA A 135 -4.71 0.40 28.79
N PRO A 136 -5.50 1.08 29.65
CA PRO A 136 -5.24 2.45 30.04
C PRO A 136 -3.93 2.57 30.82
N SER A 137 -3.19 3.65 30.56
CA SER A 137 -2.07 4.09 31.40
C SER A 137 -2.15 5.61 31.64
N PRO A 138 -1.48 6.14 32.68
CA PRO A 138 -1.44 7.58 32.93
C PRO A 138 -0.89 8.41 31.76
N GLN A 139 0.00 7.81 30.96
CA GLN A 139 0.62 8.44 29.79
C GLN A 139 -0.19 8.22 28.51
N HIS A 140 -1.08 7.23 28.50
CA HIS A 140 -1.85 6.80 27.34
C HIS A 140 -3.28 6.48 27.79
N PRO A 141 -4.23 7.44 27.69
CA PRO A 141 -5.63 7.16 27.95
C PRO A 141 -6.10 6.04 27.01
N SER A 142 -6.88 5.09 27.54
CA SER A 142 -7.37 3.95 26.77
C SER A 142 -8.29 4.42 25.63
N PRO A 143 -8.37 3.66 24.52
CA PRO A 143 -9.35 3.92 23.47
C PRO A 143 -10.81 3.88 23.94
N THR A 144 -11.09 3.19 25.07
CA THR A 144 -12.40 3.15 25.74
C THR A 144 -12.67 4.38 26.60
N GLY A 145 -11.66 5.24 26.83
CA GLY A 145 -11.72 6.36 27.77
C GLY A 145 -11.82 5.93 29.24
N LEU A 146 -11.66 4.64 29.56
CA LEU A 146 -11.68 4.15 30.93
C LEU A 146 -10.36 4.43 31.64
N GLY A 147 -10.45 4.75 32.93
CA GLY A 147 -9.32 4.94 33.81
C GLY A 147 -8.71 3.64 34.36
N PRO A 148 -7.70 3.76 35.24
CA PRO A 148 -7.24 2.66 36.08
C PRO A 148 -8.35 2.15 37.00
N THR A 149 -8.23 0.91 37.46
CA THR A 149 -9.08 0.35 38.53
C THR A 149 -8.92 1.15 39.82
N VAL A 150 -9.88 1.05 40.75
CA VAL A 150 -9.77 1.65 42.09
C VAL A 150 -8.45 1.26 42.77
N ARG A 151 -8.06 -0.02 42.64
CA ARG A 151 -6.83 -0.55 43.20
C ARG A 151 -5.58 0.11 42.62
N GLU A 152 -5.53 0.27 41.31
CA GLU A 152 -4.43 0.93 40.61
C GLU A 152 -4.39 2.44 40.90
N ALA A 153 -5.56 3.10 40.96
CA ALA A 153 -5.69 4.52 41.25
C ALA A 153 -5.29 4.87 42.69
N ALA A 154 -5.53 3.96 43.64
CA ALA A 154 -5.13 4.11 45.04
C ALA A 154 -3.68 3.68 45.31
N ALA A 155 -2.91 3.30 44.29
CA ALA A 155 -1.51 2.93 44.45
C ALA A 155 -0.71 4.10 45.03
N GLY A 156 -0.07 3.89 46.19
CA GLY A 156 0.68 4.91 46.91
C GLY A 156 -0.14 5.77 47.88
N MET A 157 -1.45 5.52 48.01
CA MET A 157 -2.29 6.14 49.05
C MET A 157 -1.99 5.53 50.43
N SER A 158 -2.03 6.34 51.49
CA SER A 158 -1.82 5.83 52.84
C SER A 158 -2.99 4.93 53.28
N PRO A 159 -2.73 3.83 54.02
CA PRO A 159 -3.80 2.96 54.51
C PRO A 159 -4.87 3.70 55.33
N GLY A 160 -4.47 4.71 56.12
CA GLY A 160 -5.40 5.55 56.89
C GLY A 160 -6.37 6.32 55.99
N ARG A 161 -5.89 6.91 54.89
CA ARG A 161 -6.76 7.62 53.94
C ARG A 161 -7.72 6.67 53.24
N ILE A 162 -7.30 5.45 52.90
CA ILE A 162 -8.19 4.44 52.31
C ILE A 162 -9.32 4.09 53.30
N GLN A 163 -9.00 3.90 54.58
CA GLN A 163 -10.02 3.62 55.61
C GLN A 163 -10.99 4.79 55.83
N GLU A 164 -10.51 6.04 55.76
CA GLU A 164 -11.39 7.23 55.78
C GLU A 164 -12.41 7.21 54.62
N ILE A 165 -11.97 6.84 53.42
CA ILE A 165 -12.83 6.73 52.24
C ILE A 165 -13.87 5.62 52.43
N VAL A 166 -13.45 4.42 52.88
CA VAL A 166 -14.35 3.29 53.20
C VAL A 166 -15.42 3.71 54.21
N ALA A 167 -15.01 4.35 55.30
CA ALA A 167 -15.94 4.81 56.34
C ALA A 167 -16.92 5.86 55.82
N THR A 168 -16.44 6.82 55.01
CA THR A 168 -17.28 7.88 54.44
C THR A 168 -18.25 7.36 53.37
N ALA A 169 -17.86 6.31 52.66
CA ALA A 169 -18.71 5.58 51.71
C ALA A 169 -19.76 4.68 52.40
N GLY A 170 -19.77 4.61 53.74
CA GLY A 170 -20.74 3.82 54.51
C GLY A 170 -20.43 2.33 54.58
N LEU A 171 -19.18 1.93 54.29
CA LEU A 171 -18.72 0.54 54.36
C LEU A 171 -18.11 0.23 55.74
N PRO A 172 -18.18 -1.03 56.22
CA PRO A 172 -17.54 -1.43 57.46
C PRO A 172 -16.01 -1.33 57.36
N SER A 173 -15.36 -0.95 58.47
CA SER A 173 -13.90 -0.89 58.55
C SER A 173 -13.27 -2.27 58.30
N THR A 174 -12.16 -2.31 57.56
CA THR A 174 -11.43 -3.55 57.27
C THR A 174 -10.08 -3.59 58.00
N HIS A 175 -9.46 -4.76 58.08
CA HIS A 175 -8.17 -4.96 58.76
C HIS A 175 -6.93 -4.55 57.95
N ASP A 176 -7.08 -4.34 56.64
CA ASP A 176 -5.97 -4.05 55.72
C ASP A 176 -6.46 -3.27 54.49
N SER A 177 -5.52 -2.65 53.76
CA SER A 177 -5.83 -1.82 52.59
C SER A 177 -6.30 -2.60 51.37
N VAL A 178 -5.92 -3.88 51.20
CA VAL A 178 -6.36 -4.70 50.08
C VAL A 178 -7.85 -5.00 50.24
N SER A 179 -8.25 -5.50 51.42
CA SER A 179 -9.66 -5.76 51.72
C SER A 179 -10.52 -4.47 51.66
N ALA A 180 -9.95 -3.32 52.07
CA ALA A 180 -10.63 -2.03 51.94
C ALA A 180 -10.91 -1.66 50.47
N LEU A 181 -9.91 -1.82 49.60
CA LEU A 181 -10.05 -1.53 48.18
C LEU A 181 -10.97 -2.54 47.48
N GLU A 182 -10.98 -3.81 47.90
CA GLU A 182 -11.95 -4.81 47.43
C GLU A 182 -13.39 -4.45 47.83
N ALA A 183 -13.60 -3.98 49.06
CA ALA A 183 -14.91 -3.52 49.50
C ALA A 183 -15.40 -2.30 48.69
N LEU A 184 -14.51 -1.34 48.40
CA LEU A 184 -14.82 -0.20 47.53
C LEU A 184 -15.11 -0.62 46.09
N ALA A 185 -14.29 -1.49 45.52
CA ALA A 185 -14.52 -2.03 44.18
C ALA A 185 -15.86 -2.79 44.10
N GLY A 186 -16.19 -3.56 45.14
CA GLY A 186 -17.47 -4.25 45.29
C GLY A 186 -18.65 -3.27 45.38
N LEU A 187 -18.52 -2.19 46.16
CA LEU A 187 -19.52 -1.12 46.23
C LEU A 187 -19.80 -0.48 44.87
N PHE A 188 -18.75 -0.13 44.12
CA PHE A 188 -18.90 0.54 42.83
C PHE A 188 -19.38 -0.38 41.72
N SER A 189 -19.18 -1.70 41.87
CA SER A 189 -19.67 -2.71 40.93
C SER A 189 -21.13 -3.12 41.19
N ASP A 190 -21.65 -2.89 42.40
CA ASP A 190 -23.03 -3.21 42.80
C ASP A 190 -24.01 -2.13 42.32
N PRO A 191 -24.99 -2.45 41.46
CA PRO A 191 -25.91 -1.47 40.89
C PRO A 191 -26.77 -0.74 41.93
N GLU A 192 -27.31 -1.48 42.90
CA GLU A 192 -28.24 -0.93 43.89
C GLU A 192 -27.51 -0.04 44.88
N ARG A 193 -26.36 -0.51 45.39
CA ARG A 193 -25.56 0.24 46.36
C ARG A 193 -24.93 1.47 45.74
N MET A 194 -24.46 1.39 44.49
CA MET A 194 -23.89 2.53 43.80
C MET A 194 -24.96 3.57 43.44
N SER A 195 -26.16 3.15 43.04
CA SER A 195 -27.29 4.08 42.85
C SER A 195 -27.62 4.82 44.15
N ALA A 196 -27.73 4.09 45.26
CA ALA A 196 -28.02 4.69 46.57
C ALA A 196 -26.94 5.67 47.05
N LEU A 197 -25.68 5.48 46.63
CA LEU A 197 -24.58 6.43 46.88
C LEU A 197 -24.70 7.68 46.00
N LEU A 198 -25.02 7.51 44.71
CA LEU A 198 -25.18 8.61 43.76
C LEU A 198 -26.42 9.46 44.04
N ASP A 199 -27.49 8.88 44.58
CA ASP A 199 -28.70 9.60 45.00
C ASP A 199 -28.43 10.63 46.10
N GLN A 200 -27.32 10.49 46.83
CA GLN A 200 -26.86 11.43 47.85
C GLN A 200 -25.91 12.52 47.30
N ALA A 201 -25.56 12.46 46.02
CA ALA A 201 -24.60 13.36 45.40
C ALA A 201 -25.21 14.74 45.11
N PRO A 202 -24.51 15.85 45.42
CA PRO A 202 -24.88 17.17 44.91
C PRO A 202 -24.92 17.18 43.38
N SER A 203 -25.84 17.96 42.79
CA SER A 203 -25.96 18.05 41.32
C SER A 203 -24.66 18.48 40.65
N GLU A 204 -23.91 19.40 41.24
CA GLU A 204 -22.62 19.86 40.70
C GLU A 204 -21.53 18.79 40.77
N SER A 205 -21.66 17.78 41.65
CA SER A 205 -20.76 16.62 41.69
C SER A 205 -21.09 15.63 40.57
N VAL A 206 -22.38 15.42 40.28
CA VAL A 206 -22.84 14.58 39.16
C VAL A 206 -22.38 15.16 37.81
N GLU A 207 -22.50 16.48 37.61
CA GLU A 207 -22.01 17.16 36.41
C GLU A 207 -20.49 16.93 36.16
N VAL A 208 -19.69 16.85 37.23
CA VAL A 208 -18.25 16.54 37.12
C VAL A 208 -18.05 15.12 36.64
N LEU A 209 -18.81 14.15 37.16
CA LEU A 209 -18.73 12.77 36.72
C LEU A 209 -19.16 12.63 35.26
N GLU A 210 -20.29 13.21 34.84
CA GLU A 210 -20.78 13.16 33.46
C GLU A 210 -19.74 13.62 32.43
N ARG A 211 -18.95 14.65 32.77
CA ARG A 211 -17.86 15.16 31.92
C ARG A 211 -16.70 14.18 31.78
N LEU A 212 -16.41 13.40 32.83
CA LEU A 212 -15.31 12.45 32.86
C LEU A 212 -15.72 11.06 32.36
N VAL A 213 -17.02 10.73 32.39
CA VAL A 213 -17.54 9.38 32.08
C VAL A 213 -17.10 8.91 30.71
N TRP A 214 -17.21 9.71 29.64
CA TRP A 214 -16.75 9.33 28.28
C TRP A 214 -15.55 10.14 27.80
N GLY A 215 -15.11 11.13 28.58
CA GLY A 215 -13.94 11.95 28.30
C GLY A 215 -12.64 11.29 28.78
N PRO A 216 -11.51 12.03 28.79
CA PRO A 216 -10.33 11.60 29.51
C PRO A 216 -10.69 11.33 30.98
N PRO A 217 -10.30 10.19 31.55
CA PRO A 217 -10.68 9.85 32.92
C PRO A 217 -9.93 10.70 33.95
N TYR A 218 -9.04 11.61 33.52
CA TYR A 218 -8.23 12.46 34.38
C TYR A 218 -8.74 13.90 34.40
N GLY A 219 -8.72 14.50 35.58
CA GLY A 219 -9.04 15.91 35.80
C GLY A 219 -7.94 16.62 36.61
N GLN A 220 -7.89 17.95 36.52
CA GLN A 220 -7.03 18.78 37.35
C GLN A 220 -7.80 19.27 38.58
N VAL A 221 -7.13 19.28 39.74
CA VAL A 221 -7.69 19.73 41.02
C VAL A 221 -6.70 20.67 41.72
N THR A 222 -7.24 21.66 42.43
CA THR A 222 -6.45 22.55 43.30
C THR A 222 -6.08 21.86 44.61
N ALA A 223 -5.10 22.41 45.35
CA ALA A 223 -4.73 21.88 46.67
C ALA A 223 -5.89 21.95 47.69
N ASP A 224 -6.77 22.94 47.55
CA ASP A 224 -8.04 23.02 48.27
C ASP A 224 -9.20 22.79 47.27
N PRO A 225 -9.69 21.54 47.15
CA PRO A 225 -10.76 21.21 46.21
C PRO A 225 -12.09 21.82 46.62
N ALA A 226 -12.83 22.38 45.65
CA ALA A 226 -14.18 22.87 45.87
C ALA A 226 -15.10 21.80 46.49
N PRO A 227 -16.14 22.17 47.26
CA PRO A 227 -17.01 21.21 47.96
C PRO A 227 -17.54 20.07 47.09
N ARG A 228 -17.93 20.37 45.85
CA ARG A 228 -18.41 19.38 44.86
C ARG A 228 -17.36 18.32 44.50
N LEU A 229 -16.06 18.68 44.42
CA LEU A 229 -14.97 17.73 44.16
C LEU A 229 -14.59 16.99 45.43
N ARG A 230 -14.58 17.68 46.57
CA ARG A 230 -14.27 17.09 47.87
C ARG A 230 -15.25 15.96 48.22
N TRP A 231 -16.54 16.14 47.94
CA TRP A 231 -17.55 15.10 48.14
C TRP A 231 -17.24 13.81 47.37
N LEU A 232 -16.80 13.93 46.11
CA LEU A 232 -16.40 12.80 45.25
C LEU A 232 -15.11 12.12 45.76
N LEU A 233 -14.13 12.92 46.19
CA LEU A 233 -12.84 12.43 46.71
C LEU A 233 -12.99 11.69 48.04
N ASP A 234 -13.85 12.18 48.93
CA ASP A 234 -14.06 11.59 50.25
C ASP A 234 -14.82 10.25 50.18
N ARG A 235 -15.54 10.00 49.07
CA ARG A 235 -16.27 8.74 48.81
C ARG A 235 -15.57 7.81 47.80
N GLY A 236 -14.38 8.19 47.33
CA GLY A 236 -13.59 7.39 46.38
C GLY A 236 -14.16 7.33 44.96
N LEU A 237 -15.16 8.16 44.64
CA LEU A 237 -15.72 8.30 43.29
C LEU A 237 -14.75 9.00 42.33
N LEU A 238 -13.84 9.81 42.89
CA LEU A 238 -12.62 10.27 42.24
C LEU A 238 -11.44 9.94 43.17
N LEU A 239 -10.29 9.61 42.60
CA LEU A 239 -9.08 9.32 43.37
C LEU A 239 -7.91 10.20 42.93
N PRO A 240 -7.09 10.72 43.86
CA PRO A 240 -5.89 11.48 43.52
C PRO A 240 -4.79 10.53 43.02
N THR A 241 -4.17 10.84 41.88
CA THR A 241 -3.08 10.03 41.30
C THR A 241 -1.72 10.72 41.33
N ALA A 242 -1.72 12.05 41.30
CA ALA A 242 -0.54 12.90 41.43
C ALA A 242 -0.93 14.25 42.05
N PRO A 243 0.02 15.06 42.54
CA PRO A 243 -0.29 16.40 43.03
C PRO A 243 -1.08 17.20 41.99
N GLY A 244 -2.30 17.62 42.35
CA GLY A 244 -3.18 18.38 41.48
C GLY A 244 -3.89 17.59 40.38
N THR A 245 -3.80 16.25 40.36
CA THR A 245 -4.48 15.40 39.37
C THR A 245 -5.37 14.36 40.04
N VAL A 246 -6.59 14.23 39.53
CA VAL A 246 -7.56 13.21 39.94
C VAL A 246 -7.91 12.31 38.78
N VAL A 247 -8.37 11.10 39.08
CA VAL A 247 -8.85 10.14 38.10
C VAL A 247 -10.21 9.59 38.49
N LEU A 248 -11.05 9.33 37.48
CA LEU A 248 -12.27 8.54 37.59
C LEU A 248 -11.91 7.05 37.55
N PRO A 249 -12.11 6.30 38.65
CA PRO A 249 -11.83 4.86 38.67
C PRO A 249 -12.69 4.09 37.68
N ARG A 250 -12.15 3.01 37.12
CA ARG A 250 -12.80 2.19 36.08
C ARG A 250 -14.17 1.67 36.51
N GLU A 251 -14.28 1.15 37.72
CA GLU A 251 -15.49 0.54 38.28
C GLU A 251 -16.63 1.58 38.35
N VAL A 252 -16.31 2.80 38.83
CA VAL A 252 -17.23 3.94 38.86
C VAL A 252 -17.66 4.32 37.45
N ALA A 253 -16.71 4.44 36.51
CA ALA A 253 -16.99 4.77 35.13
C ALA A 253 -17.90 3.72 34.45
N LEU A 254 -17.60 2.43 34.59
CA LEU A 254 -18.39 1.34 34.00
C LEU A 254 -19.83 1.35 34.53
N ARG A 255 -20.03 1.57 35.84
CA ARG A 255 -21.39 1.69 36.39
C ARG A 255 -22.16 2.87 35.81
N LEU A 256 -21.53 4.03 35.72
CA LEU A 256 -22.13 5.22 35.07
C LEU A 256 -22.39 5.03 33.56
N ARG A 257 -21.76 4.03 32.94
CA ARG A 257 -21.94 3.65 31.53
C ARG A 257 -22.91 2.48 31.33
N ALA A 258 -23.56 2.00 32.40
CA ALA A 258 -24.40 0.80 32.41
C ALA A 258 -23.64 -0.45 31.89
N GLY A 259 -22.44 -0.67 32.44
CA GLY A 259 -21.58 -1.81 32.12
C GLY A 259 -20.74 -1.66 30.85
N ARG A 260 -21.01 -0.66 29.99
CA ARG A 260 -20.36 -0.54 28.68
C ARG A 260 -18.93 0.01 28.72
N ALA A 261 -18.02 -0.67 28.04
CA ALA A 261 -16.66 -0.19 27.79
C ALA A 261 -16.62 0.90 26.70
N HIS A 262 -17.44 0.77 25.66
CA HIS A 262 -17.49 1.70 24.52
C HIS A 262 -18.80 2.49 24.50
N ARG A 263 -18.75 3.74 24.06
CA ARG A 263 -19.95 4.60 23.97
C ARG A 263 -20.93 4.09 22.94
N THR A 264 -20.38 3.65 21.82
CA THR A 264 -21.09 3.05 20.70
C THR A 264 -20.30 1.81 20.29
N THR A 265 -20.91 0.64 20.37
CA THR A 265 -20.41 -0.58 19.77
C THR A 265 -20.91 -0.68 18.34
N GLU A 266 -20.06 -1.18 17.44
CA GLU A 266 -20.36 -1.25 16.01
C GLU A 266 -20.35 -2.71 15.53
N PRO A 267 -21.28 -3.58 16.00
CA PRO A 267 -21.21 -5.03 15.82
C PRO A 267 -21.34 -5.51 14.37
N VAL A 268 -21.96 -4.71 13.51
CA VAL A 268 -22.23 -5.05 12.12
C VAL A 268 -21.57 -4.00 11.25
N PRO A 269 -20.93 -4.38 10.14
CA PRO A 269 -20.38 -3.40 9.24
C PRO A 269 -21.48 -2.54 8.61
N PRO A 270 -21.26 -1.22 8.46
CA PRO A 270 -22.24 -0.36 7.81
C PRO A 270 -22.45 -0.81 6.36
N ALA A 271 -23.68 -0.70 5.86
CA ALA A 271 -23.98 -0.97 4.46
C ALA A 271 -23.37 0.13 3.58
N VAL A 272 -22.91 -0.25 2.38
CA VAL A 272 -22.61 0.73 1.34
C VAL A 272 -23.93 1.03 0.63
N GLU A 273 -24.35 2.28 0.68
CA GLU A 273 -25.62 2.71 0.09
C GLU A 273 -25.41 3.15 -1.36
N ALA A 274 -26.44 2.98 -2.20
CA ALA A 274 -26.42 3.50 -3.55
C ALA A 274 -26.93 4.95 -3.55
N ALA A 275 -26.09 5.90 -3.97
CA ALA A 275 -26.48 7.31 -4.13
C ALA A 275 -27.30 7.53 -5.41
N ALA A 276 -26.99 6.78 -6.46
CA ALA A 276 -27.69 6.86 -7.75
C ALA A 276 -27.72 5.50 -8.45
N ALA A 277 -28.68 5.32 -9.36
CA ALA A 277 -28.79 4.14 -10.21
C ALA A 277 -28.90 4.54 -11.68
N HIS A 278 -28.19 3.82 -12.53
CA HIS A 278 -28.11 4.07 -13.96
C HIS A 278 -28.32 2.76 -14.74
N PRO A 279 -28.89 2.82 -15.97
CA PRO A 279 -28.96 1.62 -16.82
C PRO A 279 -27.54 1.09 -17.11
N PRO A 280 -27.26 -0.23 -16.95
CA PRO A 280 -25.92 -0.79 -17.11
C PRO A 280 -25.26 -0.45 -18.45
N ARG A 281 -26.02 -0.48 -19.55
CA ARG A 281 -25.55 -0.08 -20.89
C ARG A 281 -24.97 1.34 -20.95
N ILE A 282 -25.52 2.27 -20.16
CA ILE A 282 -25.08 3.67 -20.14
C ILE A 282 -23.81 3.82 -19.30
N VAL A 283 -23.71 3.05 -18.22
CA VAL A 283 -22.49 2.96 -17.41
C VAL A 283 -21.34 2.42 -18.27
N ASP A 284 -21.57 1.30 -18.96
CA ASP A 284 -20.58 0.67 -19.84
C ASP A 284 -20.15 1.60 -20.97
N ALA A 285 -21.08 2.28 -21.66
CA ALA A 285 -20.75 3.24 -22.70
C ALA A 285 -19.97 4.46 -22.18
N THR A 286 -20.32 4.97 -20.99
CA THR A 286 -19.61 6.09 -20.37
C THR A 286 -18.19 5.68 -19.97
N ALA A 287 -18.06 4.50 -19.35
CA ALA A 287 -16.78 3.92 -18.96
C ALA A 287 -15.89 3.65 -20.19
N ALA A 288 -16.45 3.15 -21.30
CA ALA A 288 -15.71 2.97 -22.54
C ALA A 288 -15.19 4.29 -23.14
N GLY A 289 -15.98 5.37 -23.07
CA GLY A 289 -15.53 6.70 -23.48
C GLY A 289 -14.36 7.23 -22.64
N GLN A 290 -14.38 6.98 -21.33
CA GLN A 290 -13.25 7.30 -20.44
C GLN A 290 -12.02 6.44 -20.74
N ALA A 291 -12.20 5.14 -20.95
CA ALA A 291 -11.12 4.23 -21.34
C ALA A 291 -10.46 4.67 -22.65
N TYR A 292 -11.25 5.08 -23.65
CA TYR A 292 -10.74 5.64 -24.90
C TYR A 292 -9.92 6.92 -24.66
N THR A 293 -10.44 7.83 -23.83
CA THR A 293 -9.74 9.07 -23.47
C THR A 293 -8.42 8.79 -22.76
N ALA A 294 -8.40 7.83 -21.83
CA ALA A 294 -7.19 7.40 -21.13
C ALA A 294 -6.10 6.90 -22.09
N LEU A 295 -6.46 6.08 -23.07
CA LEU A 295 -5.54 5.60 -24.09
C LEU A 295 -4.94 6.75 -24.91
N ALA A 296 -5.79 7.69 -25.37
CA ALA A 296 -5.37 8.84 -26.12
C ALA A 296 -4.42 9.76 -25.32
N THR A 297 -4.71 9.98 -24.03
CA THR A 297 -3.87 10.82 -23.17
C THR A 297 -2.48 10.22 -22.92
N VAL A 298 -2.40 8.89 -22.68
CA VAL A 298 -1.09 8.23 -22.51
C VAL A 298 -0.30 8.21 -23.81
N GLU A 299 -0.95 7.99 -24.95
CA GLU A 299 -0.32 8.05 -26.27
C GLU A 299 0.24 9.45 -26.57
N GLU A 300 -0.54 10.50 -26.28
CA GLU A 300 -0.10 11.89 -26.44
C GLU A 300 1.11 12.22 -25.54
N LEU A 301 1.08 11.81 -24.27
CA LEU A 301 2.19 11.99 -23.33
C LEU A 301 3.48 11.36 -23.85
N LEU A 302 3.41 10.09 -24.28
CA LEU A 302 4.58 9.33 -24.71
C LEU A 302 5.10 9.81 -26.07
N LYS A 303 4.21 10.31 -26.94
CA LYS A 303 4.59 10.97 -28.20
C LYS A 303 5.36 12.27 -27.96
N ASP A 304 4.92 13.13 -27.03
CA ASP A 304 5.62 14.37 -26.68
C ASP A 304 7.03 14.09 -26.13
N TRP A 305 7.18 13.05 -25.33
CA TRP A 305 8.47 12.72 -24.68
C TRP A 305 9.38 11.82 -25.53
N HIS A 306 8.93 11.44 -26.72
CA HIS A 306 9.64 10.57 -27.66
C HIS A 306 10.92 11.21 -28.25
N GLU A 307 10.97 12.54 -28.33
CA GLU A 307 12.09 13.29 -28.93
C GLU A 307 13.09 13.82 -27.88
N GLY A 308 12.96 13.38 -26.62
CA GLY A 308 13.79 13.80 -25.50
C GLY A 308 12.97 14.52 -24.45
N GLY A 309 12.41 13.76 -23.50
CA GLY A 309 11.59 14.31 -22.43
C GLY A 309 12.37 15.08 -21.35
N PRO A 310 11.69 15.41 -20.24
CA PRO A 310 12.24 16.23 -19.16
C PRO A 310 13.46 15.59 -18.49
N ALA A 311 14.37 16.43 -17.99
CA ALA A 311 15.51 15.97 -17.19
C ALA A 311 15.06 15.46 -15.81
N VAL A 312 15.77 14.45 -15.30
CA VAL A 312 15.60 13.93 -13.95
C VAL A 312 16.27 14.88 -12.95
N LEU A 313 15.56 15.23 -11.88
CA LEU A 313 16.14 16.03 -10.80
C LEU A 313 17.26 15.26 -10.07
N ARG A 314 18.25 15.97 -9.51
CA ARG A 314 19.26 15.37 -8.61
C ARG A 314 18.67 14.59 -7.44
N ALA A 315 17.49 15.01 -6.97
CA ALA A 315 16.77 14.34 -5.89
C ALA A 315 15.88 13.17 -6.38
N GLY A 316 15.89 12.89 -7.68
CA GLY A 316 14.96 12.01 -8.39
C GLY A 316 13.64 12.71 -8.76
N GLY A 317 13.00 12.26 -9.83
CA GLY A 317 11.70 12.75 -10.27
C GLY A 317 11.75 13.98 -11.18
N LEU A 318 10.57 14.54 -11.43
CA LEU A 318 10.31 15.68 -12.30
C LEU A 318 10.32 17.00 -11.54
N SER A 319 10.72 18.07 -12.23
CA SER A 319 10.55 19.43 -11.71
C SER A 319 9.08 19.86 -11.77
N VAL A 320 8.67 20.75 -10.85
CA VAL A 320 7.32 21.36 -10.86
C VAL A 320 7.05 22.07 -12.19
N ARG A 321 8.09 22.70 -12.77
CA ARG A 321 7.98 23.39 -14.06
C ARG A 321 7.71 22.41 -15.20
N ASP A 322 8.40 21.27 -15.23
CA ASP A 322 8.22 20.26 -16.27
C ASP A 322 6.87 19.55 -16.15
N LEU A 323 6.42 19.28 -14.91
CA LEU A 323 5.07 18.76 -14.66
C LEU A 323 4.00 19.74 -15.15
N LYS A 324 4.15 21.03 -14.85
CA LYS A 324 3.24 22.08 -15.34
C LYS A 324 3.23 22.20 -16.87
N ARG A 325 4.40 22.10 -17.52
CA ARG A 325 4.49 22.08 -18.99
C ARG A 325 3.76 20.86 -19.56
N THR A 326 3.93 19.70 -18.94
CA THR A 326 3.25 18.46 -19.34
C THR A 326 1.73 18.58 -19.18
N ALA A 327 1.27 19.18 -18.08
CA ALA A 327 -0.14 19.45 -17.83
C ALA A 327 -0.76 20.35 -18.90
N VAL A 328 -0.04 21.42 -19.30
CA VAL A 328 -0.46 22.31 -20.39
C VAL A 328 -0.47 21.58 -21.74
N ALA A 329 0.52 20.73 -22.03
CA ALA A 329 0.58 19.97 -23.27
C ALA A 329 -0.58 18.99 -23.41
N LEU A 330 -0.94 18.30 -22.31
CA LEU A 330 -2.05 17.34 -22.25
C LEU A 330 -3.43 17.99 -22.07
N ASP A 331 -3.50 19.32 -21.87
CA ASP A 331 -4.74 20.06 -21.54
C ASP A 331 -5.48 19.51 -20.31
N VAL A 332 -4.74 19.21 -19.23
CA VAL A 332 -5.29 18.69 -17.97
C VAL A 332 -4.72 19.43 -16.75
N PRO A 333 -5.40 19.37 -15.59
CA PRO A 333 -4.84 19.89 -14.34
C PRO A 333 -3.54 19.17 -13.92
N GLU A 334 -2.65 19.87 -13.19
CA GLU A 334 -1.36 19.33 -12.73
C GLU A 334 -1.48 17.97 -11.99
N PRO A 335 -2.44 17.75 -11.07
CA PRO A 335 -2.61 16.45 -10.41
C PRO A 335 -2.99 15.31 -11.37
N VAL A 336 -3.76 15.63 -12.43
CA VAL A 336 -4.17 14.66 -13.45
C VAL A 336 -2.99 14.31 -14.36
N ALA A 337 -2.16 15.30 -14.73
CA ALA A 337 -0.91 15.05 -15.45
C ALA A 337 0.05 14.16 -14.64
N ALA A 338 0.16 14.40 -13.32
CA ALA A 338 0.97 13.57 -12.44
C ALA A 338 0.47 12.12 -12.41
N PHE A 339 -0.85 11.91 -12.39
CA PHE A 339 -1.46 10.58 -12.49
C PHE A 339 -1.07 9.85 -13.79
N TRP A 340 -1.23 10.49 -14.95
CA TRP A 340 -0.89 9.87 -16.24
C TRP A 340 0.59 9.54 -16.38
N VAL A 341 1.47 10.44 -15.92
CA VAL A 341 2.92 10.23 -15.92
C VAL A 341 3.31 9.04 -15.03
N GLU A 342 2.78 8.97 -13.82
CA GLU A 342 3.03 7.86 -12.89
C GLU A 342 2.45 6.54 -13.41
N LEU A 343 1.29 6.58 -14.08
CA LEU A 343 0.69 5.39 -14.67
C LEU A 343 1.52 4.85 -15.85
N ALA A 344 1.99 5.73 -16.74
CA ALA A 344 2.86 5.35 -17.85
C ALA A 344 4.18 4.74 -17.34
N TYR A 345 4.73 5.29 -16.26
CA TYR A 345 5.89 4.74 -15.57
C TYR A 345 5.59 3.37 -14.94
N ALA A 346 4.47 3.24 -14.21
CA ALA A 346 4.05 1.98 -13.60
C ALA A 346 3.74 0.87 -14.62
N ALA A 347 3.28 1.23 -15.83
CA ALA A 347 3.05 0.30 -16.93
C ALA A 347 4.35 -0.09 -17.68
N GLY A 348 5.48 0.54 -17.34
CA GLY A 348 6.78 0.34 -17.98
C GLY A 348 6.90 0.98 -19.35
N LEU A 349 6.00 1.90 -19.72
CA LEU A 349 6.02 2.61 -21.00
C LEU A 349 6.97 3.83 -20.97
N LEU A 350 7.30 4.30 -19.77
CA LEU A 350 8.16 5.44 -19.51
C LEU A 350 9.28 5.06 -18.53
N ALA A 351 10.52 5.50 -18.79
CA ALA A 351 11.64 5.31 -17.87
C ALA A 351 12.66 6.46 -17.96
N SER A 352 13.59 6.53 -17.00
CA SER A 352 14.85 7.29 -17.13
C SER A 352 15.86 6.48 -17.95
N ASP A 353 16.66 7.14 -18.79
CA ASP A 353 17.73 6.55 -19.59
C ASP A 353 18.93 6.01 -18.77
N GLY A 354 19.19 6.56 -17.57
CA GLY A 354 20.35 6.21 -16.74
C GLY A 354 21.70 6.79 -17.21
N GLU A 355 21.70 7.76 -18.13
CA GLU A 355 22.88 8.49 -18.61
C GLU A 355 23.34 9.58 -17.62
N ALA A 356 24.50 10.20 -17.86
CA ALA A 356 25.03 11.22 -16.94
C ALA A 356 24.10 12.45 -16.77
N ASP A 357 23.38 12.82 -17.83
CA ASP A 357 22.34 13.83 -17.84
C ASP A 357 20.97 13.16 -18.00
N GLU A 358 20.56 12.39 -16.98
CA GLU A 358 19.35 11.57 -17.03
C GLU A 358 18.10 12.33 -17.48
N ARG A 359 17.32 11.74 -18.38
CA ARG A 359 16.03 12.22 -18.88
C ARG A 359 14.99 11.11 -18.91
N TYR A 360 13.74 11.51 -18.77
CA TYR A 360 12.62 10.60 -18.99
C TYR A 360 12.28 10.50 -20.48
N ALA A 361 12.12 9.28 -20.99
CA ALA A 361 11.70 9.02 -22.36
C ALA A 361 10.91 7.72 -22.47
N ALA A 362 10.22 7.54 -23.60
CA ALA A 362 9.46 6.33 -23.89
C ALA A 362 10.40 5.11 -24.00
N THR A 363 9.96 3.98 -23.45
CA THR A 363 10.69 2.71 -23.52
C THR A 363 10.32 1.96 -24.82
N PRO A 364 11.09 0.94 -25.24
CA PRO A 364 10.69 0.06 -26.35
C PRO A 364 9.34 -0.63 -26.16
N ALA A 365 8.89 -0.78 -24.91
CA ALA A 365 7.59 -1.37 -24.61
C ALA A 365 6.40 -0.49 -25.02
N TYR A 366 6.65 0.79 -25.30
CA TYR A 366 5.67 1.70 -25.90
C TYR A 366 5.30 1.28 -27.32
N ASP A 367 6.29 0.91 -28.14
CA ASP A 367 6.04 0.49 -29.53
C ASP A 367 5.21 -0.80 -29.57
N GLU A 368 5.58 -1.80 -28.76
CA GLU A 368 4.80 -3.03 -28.58
C GLU A 368 3.39 -2.78 -28.03
N TRP A 369 3.24 -1.75 -27.18
CA TRP A 369 1.93 -1.38 -26.65
C TRP A 369 1.05 -0.80 -27.75
N LEU A 370 1.58 0.07 -28.62
CA LEU A 370 0.82 0.66 -29.72
C LEU A 370 0.35 -0.34 -30.79
N GLU A 371 1.03 -1.49 -30.93
CA GLU A 371 0.64 -2.55 -31.88
C GLU A 371 -0.54 -3.40 -31.38
N ARG A 372 -0.97 -3.25 -30.12
CA ARG A 372 -2.04 -4.05 -29.52
C ARG A 372 -3.44 -3.47 -29.77
N PRO A 373 -4.49 -4.32 -29.77
CA PRO A 373 -5.88 -3.87 -29.73
C PRO A 373 -6.15 -2.92 -28.55
N ALA A 374 -7.14 -2.04 -28.69
CA ALA A 374 -7.37 -0.97 -27.72
C ALA A 374 -7.76 -1.50 -26.32
N GLY A 375 -8.57 -2.56 -26.25
CA GLY A 375 -8.91 -3.24 -25.01
C GLY A 375 -7.71 -3.90 -24.33
N GLU A 376 -6.75 -4.46 -25.08
CA GLU A 376 -5.50 -4.99 -24.52
C GLU A 376 -4.58 -3.87 -24.01
N ARG A 377 -4.49 -2.76 -24.76
CA ARG A 377 -3.76 -1.57 -24.34
C ARG A 377 -4.29 -1.05 -23.01
N TRP A 378 -5.62 -0.98 -22.90
CA TRP A 378 -6.32 -0.56 -21.69
C TRP A 378 -6.08 -1.51 -20.52
N ALA A 379 -6.23 -2.82 -20.75
CA ALA A 379 -6.03 -3.83 -19.71
C ALA A 379 -4.61 -3.80 -19.12
N ARG A 380 -3.59 -3.52 -19.94
CA ARG A 380 -2.21 -3.33 -19.47
C ARG A 380 -2.08 -2.13 -18.52
N LEU A 381 -2.67 -0.99 -18.87
CA LEU A 381 -2.64 0.21 -18.02
C LEU A 381 -3.37 -0.03 -16.69
N VAL A 382 -4.59 -0.57 -16.74
CA VAL A 382 -5.41 -0.77 -15.54
C VAL A 382 -4.82 -1.86 -14.63
N THR A 383 -4.21 -2.90 -15.17
CA THR A 383 -3.50 -3.91 -14.36
C THR A 383 -2.29 -3.29 -13.65
N ALA A 384 -1.54 -2.41 -14.32
CA ALA A 384 -0.45 -1.67 -13.68
C ALA A 384 -0.97 -0.77 -12.55
N TRP A 385 -2.09 -0.07 -12.77
CA TRP A 385 -2.75 0.75 -11.75
C TRP A 385 -3.22 -0.05 -10.52
N LEU A 386 -3.85 -1.21 -10.74
CA LEU A 386 -4.31 -2.09 -9.65
C LEU A 386 -3.14 -2.53 -8.74
N ALA A 387 -1.98 -2.83 -9.32
CA ALA A 387 -0.80 -3.29 -8.59
C ALA A 387 0.08 -2.15 -8.04
N ALA A 388 -0.05 -0.92 -8.56
CA ALA A 388 0.86 0.17 -8.25
C ALA A 388 0.81 0.59 -6.77
N THR A 389 1.96 0.65 -6.10
CA THR A 389 2.05 1.23 -4.74
C THR A 389 2.29 2.73 -4.77
N ARG A 390 2.83 3.25 -5.88
CA ARG A 390 3.02 4.68 -6.09
C ARG A 390 1.65 5.36 -6.19
N THR A 391 1.47 6.40 -5.39
CA THR A 391 0.19 7.12 -5.26
C THR A 391 0.35 8.54 -5.81
N PRO A 392 -0.14 8.86 -7.01
CA PRO A 392 0.05 10.18 -7.62
C PRO A 392 -0.63 11.31 -6.83
N GLY A 393 -1.70 11.01 -6.09
CA GLY A 393 -2.45 11.97 -5.29
C GLY A 393 -1.65 12.68 -4.18
N VAL A 394 -0.48 12.17 -3.79
CA VAL A 394 0.41 12.83 -2.80
C VAL A 394 1.46 13.75 -3.44
N VAL A 395 1.52 13.83 -4.77
CA VAL A 395 2.45 14.73 -5.46
C VAL A 395 2.12 16.18 -5.07
N GLY A 396 3.14 16.93 -4.68
CA GLY A 396 3.00 18.28 -4.13
C GLY A 396 2.84 18.33 -2.60
N GLU A 397 2.52 17.22 -1.94
CA GLU A 397 2.54 17.13 -0.47
C GLU A 397 3.98 17.16 0.07
N ARG A 398 4.13 17.33 1.39
CA ARG A 398 5.43 17.35 2.06
C ARG A 398 5.70 16.04 2.77
N ASP A 399 6.93 15.54 2.66
CA ASP A 399 7.39 14.36 3.39
C ASP A 399 7.67 14.67 4.88
N ALA A 400 8.02 13.65 5.67
CA ALA A 400 8.35 13.80 7.08
C ALA A 400 9.60 14.69 7.34
N LYS A 401 10.37 15.03 6.31
CA LYS A 401 11.52 15.92 6.34
C LYS A 401 11.19 17.30 5.73
N ASP A 402 9.91 17.62 5.59
CA ASP A 402 9.39 18.88 5.03
C ASP A 402 9.77 19.13 3.56
N ARG A 403 10.11 18.08 2.79
CA ARG A 403 10.44 18.17 1.36
C ARG A 403 9.22 17.87 0.50
N THR A 404 9.02 18.64 -0.56
CA THR A 404 7.93 18.39 -1.52
C THR A 404 8.14 17.08 -2.28
N LEU A 405 7.09 16.29 -2.40
CA LEU A 405 7.05 15.06 -3.19
C LEU A 405 6.85 15.39 -4.67
N SER A 406 7.83 15.05 -5.50
CA SER A 406 7.76 15.22 -6.96
C SER A 406 7.18 13.99 -7.66
N ALA A 407 6.49 14.20 -8.78
CA ALA A 407 6.15 13.13 -9.71
C ALA A 407 7.44 12.43 -10.20
N LEU A 408 7.37 11.11 -10.39
CA LEU A 408 8.47 10.17 -10.64
C LEU A 408 9.57 10.16 -9.56
N GLY A 409 9.36 10.88 -8.45
CA GLY A 409 10.30 10.98 -7.34
C GLY A 409 10.18 9.83 -6.35
N PRO A 410 11.14 9.72 -5.41
CA PRO A 410 11.04 8.81 -4.29
C PRO A 410 9.94 9.25 -3.31
N GLY A 411 9.41 8.31 -2.52
CA GLY A 411 8.49 8.63 -1.43
C GLY A 411 7.01 8.71 -1.81
N LEU A 412 6.63 8.31 -3.04
CA LEU A 412 5.22 8.19 -3.44
C LEU A 412 4.57 6.85 -3.07
N ASP A 413 5.37 5.85 -2.68
CA ASP A 413 4.86 4.52 -2.36
C ASP A 413 3.99 4.50 -1.09
N ARG A 414 2.77 3.97 -1.22
CA ARG A 414 1.83 3.65 -0.15
C ARG A 414 1.45 2.19 -0.31
N SER A 415 2.02 1.33 0.51
CA SER A 415 1.85 -0.12 0.44
C SER A 415 0.39 -0.57 0.55
N ALA A 416 -0.46 0.22 1.21
CA ALA A 416 -1.90 -0.02 1.32
C ALA A 416 -2.71 0.33 0.05
N ALA A 417 -2.14 1.04 -0.93
CA ALA A 417 -2.90 1.51 -2.10
C ALA A 417 -3.53 0.37 -2.92
N PRO A 418 -2.81 -0.72 -3.27
CA PRO A 418 -3.43 -1.86 -3.96
C PRO A 418 -4.57 -2.50 -3.16
N GLU A 419 -4.39 -2.72 -1.85
CA GLU A 419 -5.43 -3.29 -0.97
C GLU A 419 -6.70 -2.44 -0.99
N VAL A 420 -6.55 -1.11 -0.83
CA VAL A 420 -7.68 -0.17 -0.82
C VAL A 420 -8.36 -0.13 -2.19
N ARG A 421 -7.61 -0.12 -3.30
CA ARG A 421 -8.20 -0.12 -4.65
C ARG A 421 -9.06 -1.34 -4.89
N HIS A 422 -8.51 -2.54 -4.66
CA HIS A 422 -9.25 -3.78 -4.82
C HIS A 422 -10.47 -3.82 -3.90
N ARG A 423 -10.34 -3.33 -2.65
CA ARG A 423 -11.46 -3.34 -1.71
C ARG A 423 -12.58 -2.40 -2.13
N VAL A 424 -12.26 -1.18 -2.58
CA VAL A 424 -13.24 -0.24 -3.13
C VAL A 424 -13.98 -0.90 -4.29
N LEU A 425 -13.27 -1.41 -5.30
CA LEU A 425 -13.90 -2.05 -6.46
C LEU A 425 -14.76 -3.26 -6.08
N ALA A 426 -14.32 -4.07 -5.10
CA ALA A 426 -15.12 -5.19 -4.58
C ALA A 426 -16.40 -4.73 -3.87
N LEU A 427 -16.36 -3.62 -3.12
CA LEU A 427 -17.55 -3.04 -2.49
C LEU A 427 -18.53 -2.51 -3.54
N LEU A 428 -18.03 -1.85 -4.60
CA LEU A 428 -18.84 -1.41 -5.73
C LEU A 428 -19.46 -2.61 -6.49
N ALA A 429 -18.72 -3.72 -6.63
CA ALA A 429 -19.25 -4.94 -7.23
C ALA A 429 -20.35 -5.60 -6.38
N GLY A 430 -20.36 -5.38 -5.07
CA GLY A 430 -21.42 -5.82 -4.18
C GLY A 430 -22.74 -5.03 -4.32
N LEU A 431 -22.71 -3.86 -4.97
CA LEU A 431 -23.91 -3.09 -5.27
C LEU A 431 -24.64 -3.65 -6.50
N PRO A 432 -25.96 -3.40 -6.63
CA PRO A 432 -26.72 -3.71 -7.85
C PRO A 432 -26.05 -3.14 -9.11
N GLU A 433 -26.27 -3.80 -10.26
CA GLU A 433 -25.70 -3.29 -11.51
C GLU A 433 -26.14 -1.86 -11.82
N GLY A 434 -25.17 -1.03 -12.22
CA GLY A 434 -25.40 0.37 -12.51
C GLY A 434 -25.62 1.28 -11.30
N ALA A 435 -25.49 0.78 -10.07
CA ALA A 435 -25.53 1.60 -8.87
C ALA A 435 -24.17 2.30 -8.61
N ALA A 436 -24.23 3.62 -8.38
CA ALA A 436 -23.11 4.42 -7.91
C ALA A 436 -23.15 4.50 -6.38
N PRO A 437 -22.01 4.33 -5.68
CA PRO A 437 -21.96 4.34 -4.22
C PRO A 437 -22.18 5.74 -3.66
N ASP A 438 -22.79 5.83 -2.48
CA ASP A 438 -22.64 7.00 -1.63
C ASP A 438 -21.23 7.01 -1.02
N GLY A 439 -20.50 8.12 -1.21
CA GLY A 439 -19.10 8.24 -0.83
C GLY A 439 -18.87 8.12 0.69
N GLU A 440 -19.76 8.68 1.51
CA GLU A 440 -19.62 8.61 2.96
C GLU A 440 -19.92 7.21 3.51
N SER A 441 -20.94 6.53 2.97
CA SER A 441 -21.25 5.15 3.33
C SER A 441 -20.09 4.19 2.98
N LEU A 442 -19.44 4.40 1.83
CA LEU A 442 -18.25 3.65 1.43
C LEU A 442 -17.08 3.91 2.38
N LEU A 443 -16.82 5.17 2.72
CA LEU A 443 -15.76 5.53 3.66
C LEU A 443 -16.05 5.03 5.09
N ALA A 444 -17.31 5.05 5.53
CA ALA A 444 -17.73 4.46 6.79
C ALA A 444 -17.47 2.94 6.80
N ARG A 445 -17.79 2.25 5.70
CA ARG A 445 -17.49 0.82 5.55
C ARG A 445 -15.99 0.52 5.60
N LEU A 446 -15.16 1.28 4.90
CA LEU A 446 -13.71 1.09 4.90
C LEU A 446 -13.09 1.40 6.28
N ARG A 447 -13.54 2.46 6.96
CA ARG A 447 -13.13 2.79 8.34
C ARG A 447 -13.57 1.74 9.34
N TRP A 448 -14.70 1.07 9.10
CA TRP A 448 -15.12 -0.04 9.93
C TRP A 448 -14.22 -1.28 9.72
N GLU A 449 -13.85 -1.61 8.48
CA GLU A 449 -13.01 -2.78 8.18
C GLU A 449 -11.54 -2.61 8.58
N ARG A 450 -11.05 -1.37 8.50
CA ARG A 450 -9.70 -0.96 8.88
C ARG A 450 -9.78 0.34 9.67
N PRO A 451 -10.05 0.29 10.98
CA PRO A 451 -10.12 1.47 11.82
C PRO A 451 -8.84 2.28 11.71
N PRO A 452 -8.92 3.60 11.49
CA PRO A 452 -7.74 4.45 11.52
C PRO A 452 -7.10 4.34 12.90
N ARG A 453 -5.76 4.47 12.95
CA ARG A 453 -5.09 4.64 14.24
C ARG A 453 -5.74 5.84 14.92
N VAL A 454 -6.03 5.72 16.21
CA VAL A 454 -6.50 6.88 17.00
C VAL A 454 -5.36 7.91 16.98
N VAL A 455 -5.43 8.86 16.04
CA VAL A 455 -4.48 9.95 15.94
C VAL A 455 -4.74 10.87 17.11
N ARG A 456 -3.66 11.07 17.85
CA ARG A 456 -3.55 11.86 19.07
C ARG A 456 -4.07 13.27 18.80
N THR A 457 -5.22 13.63 19.35
CA THR A 457 -5.46 15.03 19.69
C THR A 457 -4.54 15.34 20.87
N GLY A 458 -3.34 15.82 20.56
CA GLY A 458 -2.38 16.32 21.52
C GLY A 458 -2.96 17.53 22.24
N GLY A 459 -3.75 17.31 23.28
CA GLY A 459 -3.88 18.24 24.39
C GLY A 459 -2.54 18.27 25.12
N GLY A 460 -1.58 19.01 24.58
CA GLY A 460 -0.34 19.30 25.28
C GLY A 460 -0.70 19.95 26.61
N ALA A 461 -0.38 19.27 27.72
CA ALA A 461 -0.24 19.96 28.99
C ALA A 461 0.80 21.08 28.77
N PRO A 462 0.49 22.36 29.02
CA PRO A 462 1.47 23.42 28.84
C PRO A 462 2.66 23.16 29.77
N SER A 463 3.85 23.13 29.19
CA SER A 463 5.11 23.10 29.93
C SER A 463 5.16 24.29 30.92
N PRO A 464 5.48 24.07 32.20
CA PRO A 464 5.51 25.14 33.21
C PRO A 464 6.66 26.14 33.05
N TYR A 465 7.51 26.01 32.02
CA TYR A 465 8.63 26.93 31.76
C TYR A 465 8.54 27.57 30.37
N ALA A 466 7.53 28.39 30.15
CA ALA A 466 7.56 29.40 29.08
C ALA A 466 7.26 30.76 29.70
N ARG A 467 8.32 31.50 30.07
CA ARG A 467 8.21 32.91 30.43
C ARG A 467 7.67 33.67 29.22
N ARG A 468 6.46 34.22 29.34
CA ARG A 468 5.90 35.19 28.39
C ARG A 468 6.68 36.49 28.51
N THR A 469 7.39 36.87 27.45
CA THR A 469 7.82 38.24 27.21
C THR A 469 6.63 39.00 26.60
N PRO A 470 6.25 40.20 27.09
CA PRO A 470 5.18 40.97 26.47
C PRO A 470 5.67 41.59 25.15
N ALA A 471 4.91 41.35 24.07
CA ALA A 471 5.12 41.94 22.76
C ALA A 471 4.66 43.40 22.73
N GLN A 472 5.48 44.27 22.12
CA GLN A 472 5.14 45.64 21.74
C GLN A 472 4.20 45.66 20.52
N PRO A 473 3.28 46.64 20.42
CA PRO A 473 2.47 46.81 19.22
C PRO A 473 3.22 47.62 18.15
N ALA A 474 3.16 47.16 16.90
CA ALA A 474 3.56 47.94 15.74
C ALA A 474 2.31 48.34 14.93
N GLU A 475 2.17 49.64 14.73
CA GLU A 475 1.18 50.29 13.88
C GLU A 475 1.53 50.16 12.40
N GLY A 476 0.48 50.20 11.55
CA GLY A 476 0.55 50.88 10.25
C GLY A 476 0.47 49.98 9.00
N ALA A 477 -0.69 49.99 8.33
CA ALA A 477 -0.85 50.65 7.02
C ALA A 477 -2.15 50.22 6.32
N ARG A 478 -2.92 51.22 5.88
CA ARG A 478 -4.11 51.13 5.03
C ARG A 478 -3.70 51.09 3.55
N GLY A 479 -4.54 50.51 2.68
CA GLY A 479 -4.50 50.80 1.24
C GLY A 479 -5.35 49.87 0.37
N ALA A 480 -6.46 50.40 -0.16
CA ALA A 480 -7.48 49.77 -1.00
C ALA A 480 -7.04 49.45 -2.45
N ALA A 481 -7.73 48.52 -3.14
CA ALA A 481 -8.60 48.78 -4.32
C ALA A 481 -9.04 47.48 -5.04
N ALA A 482 -10.19 47.55 -5.73
CA ALA A 482 -11.01 46.42 -6.20
C ALA A 482 -11.13 46.28 -7.74
N ARG A 483 -11.62 45.09 -8.15
CA ARG A 483 -12.35 44.67 -9.40
C ARG A 483 -11.53 43.75 -10.34
N ALA A 484 -12.03 42.67 -10.97
CA ALA A 484 -13.38 42.30 -11.41
C ALA A 484 -13.62 40.77 -11.48
N GLU A 485 -14.88 40.38 -11.69
CA GLU A 485 -15.55 39.08 -11.51
C GLU A 485 -15.35 38.03 -12.65
N THR A 486 -15.40 36.74 -12.29
CA THR A 486 -15.69 35.56 -13.15
C THR A 486 -16.25 34.43 -12.24
N PRO A 487 -17.24 33.62 -12.65
CA PRO A 487 -18.23 33.02 -11.73
C PRO A 487 -17.75 31.78 -10.96
N GLY A 488 -18.24 31.67 -9.72
CA GLY A 488 -17.76 30.77 -8.68
C GLY A 488 -18.27 29.34 -8.75
N TYR A 489 -17.35 28.42 -8.47
CA TYR A 489 -17.64 27.14 -7.82
C TYR A 489 -18.00 27.42 -6.36
N ALA A 490 -19.06 26.78 -5.87
CA ALA A 490 -19.53 26.90 -4.50
C ALA A 490 -18.52 26.27 -3.53
N GLU A 491 -17.71 27.11 -2.87
CA GLU A 491 -17.00 26.74 -1.65
C GLU A 491 -17.98 26.86 -0.47
N ASP A 492 -18.44 25.72 0.04
CA ASP A 492 -19.08 25.64 1.35
C ASP A 492 -18.03 25.88 2.44
N GLY A 493 -17.83 27.15 2.76
CA GLY A 493 -17.10 27.61 3.93
C GLY A 493 -17.85 27.28 5.22
N ARG A 494 -17.70 26.04 5.71
CA ARG A 494 -17.82 25.73 7.13
C ARG A 494 -16.46 25.28 7.64
N SER A 495 -15.64 26.27 8.01
CA SER A 495 -14.43 26.06 8.81
C SER A 495 -14.81 25.64 10.23
N GLY A 496 -14.77 24.34 10.48
CA GLY A 496 -14.91 23.76 11.82
C GLY A 496 -14.43 22.30 11.83
N ALA A 497 -13.29 22.06 12.49
CA ALA A 497 -12.71 20.74 12.80
C ALA A 497 -12.23 19.88 11.61
N GLY A 498 -11.20 20.33 10.90
CA GLY A 498 -10.43 19.46 10.01
C GLY A 498 -9.54 18.51 10.81
N GLY A 499 -10.05 17.33 11.15
CA GLY A 499 -9.19 16.19 11.43
C GLY A 499 -8.43 15.84 10.14
N GLU A 500 -7.12 15.66 10.21
CA GLU A 500 -6.34 15.13 9.08
C GLU A 500 -7.03 13.84 8.60
N ASP A 501 -7.55 13.84 7.38
CA ASP A 501 -8.22 12.66 6.84
C ASP A 501 -7.22 11.51 6.71
N ASP A 502 -7.57 10.35 7.26
CA ASP A 502 -6.68 9.19 7.30
C ASP A 502 -6.27 8.78 5.87
N LEU A 503 -5.04 8.27 5.75
CA LEU A 503 -4.47 7.89 4.45
C LEU A 503 -5.37 6.92 3.68
N ARG A 504 -6.03 5.95 4.33
CA ARG A 504 -6.92 4.99 3.65
C ARG A 504 -8.16 5.67 3.06
N SER A 505 -8.73 6.66 3.77
CA SER A 505 -9.85 7.46 3.25
C SER A 505 -9.44 8.27 2.01
N ARG A 506 -8.25 8.89 2.04
CA ARG A 506 -7.71 9.59 0.86
C ARG A 506 -7.47 8.65 -0.32
N LEU A 507 -6.85 7.49 -0.07
CA LEU A 507 -6.65 6.45 -1.08
C LEU A 507 -7.96 5.97 -1.71
N ALA A 508 -9.03 5.81 -0.92
CA ALA A 508 -10.34 5.41 -1.43
C ALA A 508 -10.95 6.47 -2.35
N ARG A 509 -10.85 7.76 -1.98
CA ARG A 509 -11.32 8.87 -2.81
C ARG A 509 -10.55 9.00 -4.11
N TRP A 510 -9.22 8.88 -4.05
CA TRP A 510 -8.40 8.83 -5.27
C TRP A 510 -8.75 7.63 -6.13
N THR A 511 -8.95 6.44 -5.55
CA THR A 511 -9.36 5.25 -6.29
C THR A 511 -10.63 5.48 -7.10
N LEU A 512 -11.66 6.12 -6.52
CA LEU A 512 -12.91 6.40 -7.24
C LEU A 512 -12.68 7.33 -8.44
N ALA A 513 -11.90 8.40 -8.26
CA ALA A 513 -11.59 9.33 -9.33
C ALA A 513 -10.71 8.68 -10.43
N GLU A 514 -9.69 7.93 -10.03
CA GLU A 514 -8.79 7.21 -10.93
C GLU A 514 -9.54 6.12 -11.71
N ALA A 515 -10.44 5.38 -11.07
CA ALA A 515 -11.27 4.36 -11.72
C ALA A 515 -12.20 4.96 -12.78
N GLU A 516 -12.76 6.16 -12.54
CA GLU A 516 -13.58 6.87 -13.53
C GLU A 516 -12.71 7.35 -14.71
N MET A 517 -11.55 7.97 -14.44
CA MET A 517 -10.62 8.41 -15.50
C MET A 517 -10.11 7.25 -16.36
N LEU A 518 -9.89 6.08 -15.76
CA LEU A 518 -9.46 4.87 -16.47
C LEU A 518 -10.61 4.16 -17.19
N GLY A 519 -11.87 4.56 -16.97
CA GLY A 519 -13.02 3.84 -17.52
C GLY A 519 -13.26 2.47 -16.89
N VAL A 520 -12.84 2.25 -15.65
CA VAL A 520 -13.24 1.09 -14.82
C VAL A 520 -14.65 1.31 -14.25
N THR A 521 -14.99 2.57 -13.96
CA THR A 521 -16.34 3.00 -13.62
C THR A 521 -16.89 3.96 -14.68
N GLY A 522 -18.20 4.06 -14.75
CA GLY A 522 -18.90 5.05 -15.58
C GLY A 522 -20.07 5.65 -14.81
N ARG A 523 -20.08 6.98 -14.67
CA ARG A 523 -21.04 7.70 -13.80
C ARG A 523 -20.97 7.22 -12.35
N GLY A 524 -19.76 6.88 -11.88
CA GLY A 524 -19.51 6.38 -10.53
C GLY A 524 -19.96 4.94 -10.26
N ALA A 525 -20.63 4.27 -11.20
CA ALA A 525 -20.99 2.86 -11.08
C ALA A 525 -19.94 1.96 -11.74
N LEU A 526 -19.74 0.76 -11.20
CA LEU A 526 -18.79 -0.21 -11.76
C LEU A 526 -19.31 -0.81 -13.08
N SER A 527 -18.51 -0.72 -14.14
CA SER A 527 -18.85 -1.26 -15.46
C SER A 527 -18.76 -2.79 -15.51
N SER A 528 -19.31 -3.40 -16.56
CA SER A 528 -19.23 -4.84 -16.79
C SER A 528 -17.77 -5.32 -16.98
N HIS A 529 -16.96 -4.60 -17.76
CA HIS A 529 -15.52 -4.88 -17.88
C HIS A 529 -14.74 -4.59 -16.59
N GLY A 530 -15.16 -3.61 -15.78
CA GLY A 530 -14.60 -3.34 -14.46
C GLY A 530 -14.88 -4.46 -13.44
N ARG A 531 -16.08 -5.07 -13.50
CA ARG A 531 -16.42 -6.27 -12.71
C ARG A 531 -15.56 -7.47 -13.12
N ALA A 532 -15.41 -7.70 -14.42
CA ALA A 532 -14.60 -8.79 -14.95
C ALA A 532 -13.12 -8.67 -14.55
N LEU A 533 -12.59 -7.44 -14.53
CA LEU A 533 -11.20 -7.13 -14.16
C LEU A 533 -10.83 -7.61 -12.74
N ILE A 534 -11.76 -7.56 -11.79
CA ILE A 534 -11.54 -8.01 -10.41
C ILE A 534 -12.06 -9.43 -10.15
N GLY A 535 -12.43 -10.16 -11.21
CA GLY A 535 -12.96 -11.53 -11.09
C GLY A 535 -14.29 -11.62 -10.35
N ALA A 536 -15.05 -10.53 -10.26
CA ALA A 536 -16.35 -10.54 -9.59
C ALA A 536 -17.34 -11.40 -10.41
N PRO A 537 -18.09 -12.32 -9.78
CA PRO A 537 -19.07 -13.13 -10.48
C PRO A 537 -20.15 -12.23 -11.11
N ALA A 538 -20.71 -12.67 -12.24
CA ALA A 538 -21.88 -12.03 -12.81
C ALA A 538 -23.00 -12.00 -11.74
N PRO A 539 -23.71 -10.87 -11.57
CA PRO A 539 -24.72 -10.76 -10.55
C PRO A 539 -25.79 -11.82 -10.81
N ARG A 540 -26.10 -12.60 -9.77
CA ARG A 540 -27.19 -13.56 -9.86
C ARG A 540 -28.48 -12.75 -10.03
N HIS A 541 -29.21 -12.99 -11.10
CA HIS A 541 -30.59 -12.52 -11.19
C HIS A 541 -31.33 -13.01 -9.93
N ALA A 542 -32.10 -12.13 -9.30
CA ALA A 542 -32.89 -12.45 -8.12
C ALA A 542 -33.97 -13.50 -8.47
N GLU A 543 -33.58 -14.76 -8.56
CA GLU A 543 -34.51 -15.87 -8.35
C GLU A 543 -34.87 -15.89 -6.87
N ALA A 544 -36.17 -15.89 -6.60
CA ALA A 544 -36.74 -15.81 -5.26
C ALA A 544 -36.05 -16.78 -4.29
N GLU A 545 -35.32 -16.23 -3.31
CA GLU A 545 -34.64 -17.02 -2.29
C GLU A 545 -35.67 -17.77 -1.43
N ALA A 546 -35.44 -19.07 -1.26
CA ALA A 546 -36.21 -19.95 -0.38
C ALA A 546 -36.13 -19.47 1.08
N GLU A 547 -37.24 -19.58 1.82
CA GLU A 547 -37.34 -19.20 3.23
C GLU A 547 -36.26 -19.89 4.10
N PRO A 548 -35.62 -19.16 5.02
CA PRO A 548 -34.59 -19.72 5.89
C PRO A 548 -35.17 -20.67 6.95
N THR A 549 -34.63 -21.89 7.04
CA THR A 549 -35.10 -22.96 7.95
C THR A 549 -34.33 -23.07 9.27
N GLY A 550 -33.54 -22.06 9.69
CA GLY A 550 -32.65 -22.16 10.86
C GLY A 550 -32.69 -20.95 11.82
N PRO A 551 -32.51 -21.14 13.15
CA PRO A 551 -32.45 -20.05 14.14
C PRO A 551 -31.28 -19.06 13.94
N GLY A 552 -30.30 -19.39 13.11
CA GLY A 552 -29.13 -18.53 12.79
C GLY A 552 -29.25 -17.70 11.51
N ASP A 553 -30.33 -17.86 10.72
CA ASP A 553 -30.51 -17.17 9.43
C ASP A 553 -31.38 -15.90 9.50
N LYS A 554 -31.68 -15.41 10.71
CA LYS A 554 -32.59 -14.26 10.92
C LYS A 554 -31.92 -12.88 10.79
N LEU A 555 -30.73 -12.80 10.21
CA LEU A 555 -30.20 -11.51 9.74
C LEU A 555 -30.75 -11.26 8.33
N PRO A 556 -31.32 -10.07 8.03
CA PRO A 556 -31.68 -9.71 6.67
C PRO A 556 -30.53 -10.00 5.71
N VAL A 557 -30.84 -10.51 4.51
CA VAL A 557 -29.87 -10.98 3.49
C VAL A 557 -28.78 -9.93 3.17
N HIS A 558 -29.07 -8.65 3.41
CA HIS A 558 -28.14 -7.52 3.29
C HIS A 558 -27.02 -7.46 4.36
N HIS A 559 -27.06 -8.31 5.39
CA HIS A 559 -26.08 -8.32 6.49
C HIS A 559 -25.16 -9.55 6.50
N ARG A 560 -25.32 -10.51 5.58
CA ARG A 560 -24.27 -11.53 5.39
C ARG A 560 -23.03 -10.82 4.89
N GLN A 561 -21.95 -10.94 5.66
CA GLN A 561 -20.60 -10.61 5.23
C GLN A 561 -20.35 -11.41 3.95
N ALA A 562 -20.53 -10.79 2.77
CA ALA A 562 -19.95 -11.36 1.57
C ALA A 562 -18.44 -11.40 1.85
N PRO A 563 -17.82 -12.59 1.92
CA PRO A 563 -16.39 -12.66 2.14
C PRO A 563 -15.72 -11.78 1.08
N ALA A 564 -14.70 -11.03 1.48
CA ALA A 564 -13.91 -10.29 0.50
C ALA A 564 -13.49 -11.28 -0.61
N PRO A 565 -13.68 -10.94 -1.90
CA PRO A 565 -13.28 -11.84 -2.97
C PRO A 565 -11.81 -12.22 -2.76
N PRO A 566 -11.45 -13.50 -2.93
CA PRO A 566 -10.08 -13.96 -2.72
C PRO A 566 -9.13 -13.12 -3.60
N VAL A 567 -7.95 -12.82 -3.07
CA VAL A 567 -6.92 -12.14 -3.86
C VAL A 567 -6.58 -13.05 -5.04
N LEU A 568 -6.83 -12.57 -6.26
CA LEU A 568 -6.54 -13.31 -7.48
C LEU A 568 -5.04 -13.56 -7.57
N SER A 569 -4.65 -14.80 -7.88
CA SER A 569 -3.27 -15.11 -8.25
C SER A 569 -2.87 -14.32 -9.52
N PRO A 570 -1.57 -14.11 -9.79
CA PRO A 570 -1.14 -13.41 -11.00
C PRO A 570 -1.71 -14.01 -12.30
N ALA A 571 -1.90 -15.33 -12.36
CA ALA A 571 -2.49 -16.02 -13.50
C ALA A 571 -4.00 -15.76 -13.63
N GLU A 572 -4.73 -15.77 -12.51
CA GLU A 572 -6.16 -15.41 -12.48
C GLU A 572 -6.36 -13.94 -12.83
N GLN A 573 -5.50 -13.04 -12.31
CA GLN A 573 -5.52 -11.62 -12.63
C GLN A 573 -5.28 -11.37 -14.12
N ALA A 574 -4.34 -12.08 -14.75
CA ALA A 574 -4.11 -12.00 -16.20
C ALA A 574 -5.33 -12.49 -16.99
N THR A 575 -5.97 -13.56 -16.54
CA THR A 575 -7.19 -14.10 -17.16
C THR A 575 -8.36 -13.13 -17.04
N ALA A 576 -8.54 -12.52 -15.87
CA ALA A 576 -9.54 -11.50 -15.58
C ALA A 576 -9.32 -10.24 -16.43
N ALA A 577 -8.08 -9.77 -16.55
CA ALA A 577 -7.72 -8.63 -17.39
C ALA A 577 -8.01 -8.90 -18.88
N ALA A 578 -7.70 -10.11 -19.37
CA ALA A 578 -8.02 -10.50 -20.75
C ALA A 578 -9.54 -10.60 -21.00
N ALA A 579 -10.31 -11.05 -20.00
CA ALA A 579 -11.78 -11.06 -20.09
C ALA A 579 -12.35 -9.63 -20.11
N ALA A 580 -11.83 -8.73 -19.27
CA ALA A 580 -12.21 -7.33 -19.23
C ALA A 580 -11.91 -6.62 -20.57
N ALA A 581 -10.73 -6.87 -21.16
CA ALA A 581 -10.37 -6.35 -22.49
C ALA A 581 -11.39 -6.76 -23.56
N ARG A 582 -11.79 -8.04 -23.59
CA ARG A 582 -12.78 -8.56 -24.55
C ARG A 582 -14.17 -7.95 -24.38
N LEU A 583 -14.56 -7.58 -23.16
CA LEU A 583 -15.84 -6.91 -22.89
C LEU A 583 -15.81 -5.44 -23.30
N LEU A 584 -14.65 -4.79 -23.14
CA LEU A 584 -14.47 -3.38 -23.50
C LEU A 584 -14.35 -3.17 -25.02
N GLU A 585 -13.65 -4.06 -25.74
CA GLU A 585 -13.32 -3.88 -27.16
C GLU A 585 -14.51 -3.47 -28.03
N PRO A 586 -15.70 -4.11 -27.97
CA PRO A 586 -16.85 -3.78 -28.82
C PRO A 586 -17.50 -2.43 -28.47
N LEU A 587 -17.16 -1.82 -27.34
CA LEU A 587 -17.69 -0.53 -26.87
C LEU A 587 -16.78 0.64 -27.25
N LEU A 588 -15.55 0.37 -27.67
CA LEU A 588 -14.61 1.39 -28.10
C LEU A 588 -14.93 1.83 -29.54
N PRO A 589 -14.70 3.11 -29.90
CA PRO A 589 -14.90 3.56 -31.27
C PRO A 589 -13.95 2.83 -32.22
N GLU A 590 -14.48 2.33 -33.35
CA GLU A 590 -13.65 1.73 -34.39
C GLU A 590 -12.70 2.79 -35.00
N PRO A 591 -11.39 2.50 -35.11
CA PRO A 591 -10.47 3.34 -35.87
C PRO A 591 -10.92 3.51 -37.31
N LEU A 592 -10.84 4.73 -37.81
CA LEU A 592 -11.19 5.13 -39.16
C LEU A 592 -9.94 5.20 -40.03
N ASP A 593 -10.03 4.62 -41.20
CA ASP A 593 -9.03 4.72 -42.27
C ASP A 593 -9.21 5.98 -43.14
N HIS A 594 -10.08 6.92 -42.74
CA HIS A 594 -10.41 8.09 -43.56
C HIS A 594 -10.79 9.35 -42.77
N VAL A 595 -10.71 10.51 -43.44
CA VAL A 595 -11.13 11.84 -42.96
C VAL A 595 -12.08 12.54 -43.93
N LEU A 596 -12.82 13.54 -43.42
CA LEU A 596 -13.67 14.43 -44.22
C LEU A 596 -12.91 15.72 -44.53
N LEU A 597 -12.60 15.97 -45.80
CA LEU A 597 -11.91 17.19 -46.24
C LEU A 597 -12.91 18.30 -46.56
N GLN A 598 -12.64 19.50 -46.06
CA GLN A 598 -13.49 20.68 -46.24
C GLN A 598 -12.79 21.75 -47.08
N ALA A 599 -13.59 22.63 -47.70
CA ALA A 599 -13.08 23.65 -48.64
C ALA A 599 -12.24 24.76 -47.97
N ASP A 600 -12.27 24.87 -46.65
CA ASP A 600 -11.56 25.86 -45.84
C ASP A 600 -10.18 25.37 -45.35
N LEU A 601 -9.61 24.38 -46.04
CA LEU A 601 -8.32 23.73 -45.72
C LEU A 601 -8.33 23.01 -44.36
N THR A 602 -9.47 22.41 -44.00
CA THR A 602 -9.56 21.57 -42.81
C THR A 602 -9.89 20.11 -43.16
N ALA A 603 -9.45 19.18 -42.32
CA ALA A 603 -9.90 17.80 -42.29
C ALA A 603 -10.56 17.51 -40.95
N VAL A 604 -11.72 16.84 -40.98
CA VAL A 604 -12.44 16.41 -39.79
C VAL A 604 -12.36 14.89 -39.68
N ALA A 605 -11.83 14.41 -38.56
CA ALA A 605 -11.83 13.00 -38.17
C ALA A 605 -12.96 12.77 -37.15
N PRO A 606 -14.08 12.14 -37.54
CA PRO A 606 -15.24 11.95 -36.66
C PRO A 606 -15.04 10.83 -35.61
N GLY A 607 -13.86 10.22 -35.55
CA GLY A 607 -13.48 9.16 -34.64
C GLY A 607 -11.95 8.98 -34.63
N PRO A 608 -11.41 8.03 -33.86
CA PRO A 608 -9.99 7.69 -33.88
C PRO A 608 -9.56 7.37 -35.31
N LEU A 609 -8.35 7.78 -35.70
CA LEU A 609 -7.78 7.40 -36.98
C LEU A 609 -6.87 6.19 -36.80
N GLU A 610 -6.80 5.33 -37.81
CA GLU A 610 -5.77 4.31 -37.87
C GLU A 610 -4.38 4.96 -37.82
N ARG A 611 -3.43 4.31 -37.12
CA ARG A 611 -2.11 4.88 -36.82
C ARG A 611 -1.35 5.42 -38.04
N PRO A 612 -1.26 4.70 -39.18
CA PRO A 612 -0.57 5.23 -40.36
C PRO A 612 -1.18 6.53 -40.90
N LEU A 613 -2.50 6.66 -40.83
CA LEU A 613 -3.23 7.86 -41.23
C LEU A 613 -3.01 9.00 -40.22
N ALA A 614 -3.11 8.71 -38.92
CA ALA A 614 -2.89 9.68 -37.84
C ALA A 614 -1.47 10.27 -37.86
N ASP A 615 -0.45 9.43 -38.04
CA ASP A 615 0.95 9.84 -38.08
C ASP A 615 1.23 10.75 -39.29
N MET A 616 0.72 10.36 -40.47
CA MET A 616 0.89 11.16 -41.68
C MET A 616 0.13 12.49 -41.60
N LEU A 617 -1.11 12.51 -41.08
CA LEU A 617 -1.86 13.75 -40.85
C LEU A 617 -1.20 14.66 -39.80
N GLY A 618 -0.61 14.09 -38.75
CA GLY A 618 0.12 14.86 -37.74
C GLY A 618 1.35 15.58 -38.28
N VAL A 619 1.96 15.07 -39.36
CA VAL A 619 3.02 15.77 -40.10
C VAL A 619 2.44 16.77 -41.09
N LEU A 620 1.39 16.38 -41.83
CA LEU A 620 0.82 17.13 -42.96
C LEU A 620 -0.09 18.30 -42.56
N ALA A 621 -0.63 18.31 -41.34
CA ALA A 621 -1.57 19.31 -40.85
C ALA A 621 -1.31 19.66 -39.38
N ASP A 622 -1.81 20.82 -38.95
CA ASP A 622 -1.78 21.26 -37.56
C ASP A 622 -3.13 20.93 -36.89
N VAL A 623 -3.13 20.46 -35.65
CA VAL A 623 -4.38 20.17 -34.92
C VAL A 623 -4.97 21.46 -34.39
N GLU A 624 -6.19 21.80 -34.79
CA GLU A 624 -6.88 23.03 -34.39
C GLU A 624 -7.81 22.82 -33.19
N SER A 625 -8.49 21.67 -33.15
CA SER A 625 -9.36 21.28 -32.03
C SER A 625 -9.31 19.78 -31.78
N LYS A 626 -9.25 19.41 -30.51
CA LYS A 626 -9.37 18.05 -30.00
C LYS A 626 -10.70 17.95 -29.26
N GLY A 627 -11.61 17.12 -29.75
CA GLY A 627 -12.94 16.95 -29.18
C GLY A 627 -13.58 15.66 -29.69
N GLY A 628 -14.91 15.58 -29.71
CA GLY A 628 -15.64 14.43 -30.28
C GLY A 628 -15.33 14.17 -31.77
N ALA A 629 -14.77 15.17 -32.47
CA ALA A 629 -14.12 15.01 -33.76
C ALA A 629 -12.83 15.85 -33.78
N THR A 630 -11.72 15.28 -34.24
CA THR A 630 -10.45 16.01 -34.36
C THR A 630 -10.46 16.83 -35.63
N VAL A 631 -10.18 18.13 -35.51
CA VAL A 631 -10.09 19.05 -36.65
C VAL A 631 -8.63 19.37 -36.93
N TYR A 632 -8.18 19.02 -38.13
CA TYR A 632 -6.84 19.30 -38.64
C TYR A 632 -6.93 20.46 -39.62
N ARG A 633 -5.96 21.37 -39.59
CA ARG A 633 -5.82 22.49 -40.52
C ARG A 633 -4.56 22.33 -41.35
N PHE A 634 -4.72 22.37 -42.67
CA PHE A 634 -3.59 22.39 -43.59
C PHE A 634 -3.07 23.81 -43.75
N THR A 635 -1.77 23.99 -43.52
CA THR A 635 -1.09 25.29 -43.66
C THR A 635 0.11 25.14 -44.60
N PRO A 636 0.62 26.25 -45.20
CA PRO A 636 1.85 26.18 -45.97
C PRO A 636 3.04 25.61 -45.18
N GLY A 637 3.06 25.82 -43.86
CA GLY A 637 4.08 25.30 -42.95
C GLY A 637 3.95 23.79 -42.72
N SER A 638 2.73 23.29 -42.50
CA SER A 638 2.49 21.86 -42.29
C SER A 638 2.75 21.04 -43.55
N VAL A 639 2.37 21.56 -44.74
CA VAL A 639 2.69 20.92 -46.02
C VAL A 639 4.20 20.90 -46.25
N ARG A 640 4.92 21.99 -45.95
CA ARG A 640 6.38 22.02 -46.05
C ARG A 640 7.03 20.98 -45.14
N ARG A 641 6.55 20.86 -43.89
CA ARG A 641 7.03 19.85 -42.92
C ARG A 641 6.94 18.43 -43.50
N ALA A 642 5.83 18.11 -44.18
CA ALA A 642 5.67 16.81 -44.84
C ALA A 642 6.64 16.61 -46.01
N LEU A 643 6.93 17.65 -46.80
CA LEU A 643 7.93 17.59 -47.87
C LEU A 643 9.35 17.46 -47.32
N ASP A 644 9.68 18.17 -46.23
CA ASP A 644 10.97 18.08 -45.53
C ASP A 644 11.20 16.68 -44.94
N ALA A 645 10.12 16.01 -44.51
CA ALA A 645 10.12 14.61 -44.10
C ALA A 645 10.23 13.60 -45.27
N GLY A 646 10.47 14.08 -46.50
CA GLY A 646 10.77 13.25 -47.67
C GLY A 646 9.56 12.80 -48.50
N ARG A 647 8.36 13.38 -48.29
CA ARG A 647 7.18 13.09 -49.12
C ARG A 647 7.17 13.96 -50.38
N SER A 648 6.74 13.41 -51.52
CA SER A 648 6.51 14.21 -52.73
C SER A 648 5.08 14.73 -52.81
N ALA A 649 4.83 15.78 -53.60
CA ALA A 649 3.47 16.26 -53.85
C ALA A 649 2.54 15.16 -54.37
N ALA A 650 3.06 14.28 -55.24
CA ALA A 650 2.30 13.14 -55.76
C ALA A 650 1.91 12.17 -54.64
N ASP A 651 2.80 11.90 -53.70
CA ASP A 651 2.52 11.04 -52.54
C ASP A 651 1.45 11.66 -51.64
N LEU A 652 1.52 12.98 -51.41
CA LEU A 652 0.53 13.70 -50.59
C LEU A 652 -0.86 13.69 -51.23
N HIS A 653 -0.95 13.92 -52.55
CA HIS A 653 -2.22 13.82 -53.29
C HIS A 653 -2.77 12.40 -53.29
N ALA A 654 -1.93 11.39 -53.53
CA ALA A 654 -2.33 9.98 -53.50
C ALA A 654 -2.83 9.56 -52.11
N PHE A 655 -2.13 10.02 -51.06
CA PHE A 655 -2.51 9.78 -49.67
C PHE A 655 -3.87 10.39 -49.32
N LEU A 656 -4.08 11.68 -49.62
CA LEU A 656 -5.36 12.36 -49.36
C LEU A 656 -6.51 11.77 -50.18
N ALA A 657 -6.25 11.34 -51.41
CA ALA A 657 -7.25 10.67 -52.24
C ALA A 657 -7.62 9.29 -51.69
N ALA A 658 -6.66 8.54 -51.13
CA ALA A 658 -6.91 7.22 -50.55
C ALA A 658 -7.65 7.28 -49.21
N HIS A 659 -7.37 8.29 -48.38
CA HIS A 659 -7.89 8.38 -47.01
C HIS A 659 -8.92 9.50 -46.84
N SER A 660 -9.58 9.97 -47.90
CA SER A 660 -10.70 10.91 -47.79
C SER A 660 -12.01 10.33 -48.29
N ARG A 661 -13.07 10.52 -47.50
CA ARG A 661 -14.45 10.19 -47.90
C ARG A 661 -15.06 11.23 -48.83
N THR A 662 -14.46 12.40 -48.91
CA THR A 662 -14.88 13.52 -49.77
C THR A 662 -13.82 13.77 -50.84
N PRO A 663 -14.18 14.24 -52.04
CA PRO A 663 -13.18 14.63 -53.04
C PRO A 663 -12.21 15.67 -52.47
N VAL A 664 -10.91 15.55 -52.79
CA VAL A 664 -9.90 16.51 -52.35
C VAL A 664 -10.27 17.92 -52.85
N PRO A 665 -10.49 18.91 -51.96
CA PRO A 665 -10.87 20.25 -52.37
C PRO A 665 -9.79 20.92 -53.22
N GLN A 666 -10.20 21.61 -54.28
CA GLN A 666 -9.28 22.33 -55.17
C GLN A 666 -8.33 23.32 -54.44
N PRO A 667 -8.77 24.07 -53.40
CA PRO A 667 -7.86 24.92 -52.63
C PRO A 667 -6.71 24.14 -51.96
N LEU A 668 -6.98 22.95 -51.43
CA LEU A 668 -5.97 22.10 -50.79
C LEU A 668 -4.98 21.56 -51.83
N ALA A 669 -5.49 21.14 -52.99
CA ALA A 669 -4.64 20.68 -54.07
C ALA A 669 -3.67 21.79 -54.56
N TYR A 670 -4.17 23.02 -54.71
CA TYR A 670 -3.32 24.15 -55.06
C TYR A 670 -2.28 24.50 -54.00
N LEU A 671 -2.65 24.44 -52.71
CA LEU A 671 -1.71 24.67 -51.61
C LEU A 671 -0.54 23.69 -51.68
N ILE A 672 -0.82 22.40 -51.88
CA ILE A 672 0.22 21.36 -51.98
C ILE A 672 1.15 21.64 -53.15
N ASP A 673 0.59 21.90 -54.34
CA ASP A 673 1.38 22.15 -55.55
C ASP A 673 2.22 23.44 -55.45
N ASP A 674 1.68 24.51 -54.86
CA ASP A 674 2.40 25.79 -54.69
C ASP A 674 3.58 25.65 -53.72
N VAL A 675 3.36 24.98 -52.57
CA VAL A 675 4.43 24.72 -51.60
C VAL A 675 5.48 23.78 -52.17
N ALA A 676 5.07 22.72 -52.87
CA ALA A 676 5.99 21.78 -53.50
C ALA A 676 6.81 22.40 -54.63
N ARG A 677 6.23 23.28 -55.44
CA ARG A 677 6.99 24.05 -56.45
C ARG A 677 8.08 24.89 -55.80
N ARG A 678 7.80 25.52 -54.66
CA ARG A 678 8.76 26.36 -53.93
C ARG A 678 9.78 25.57 -53.11
N HIS A 679 9.46 24.32 -52.77
CA HIS A 679 10.30 23.41 -52.00
C HIS A 679 11.48 22.91 -52.86
N GLY A 680 12.70 23.01 -52.34
CA GLY A 680 13.91 22.55 -53.05
C GLY A 680 14.48 23.49 -54.15
N HIS A 681 13.98 24.72 -54.31
CA HIS A 681 14.60 25.72 -55.20
C HIS A 681 15.99 26.17 -54.76
N LEU A 682 16.21 26.23 -53.44
CA LEU A 682 17.52 26.39 -52.83
C LEU A 682 18.04 25.00 -52.49
N ARG A 683 19.19 24.63 -53.07
CA ARG A 683 19.78 23.30 -52.88
C ARG A 683 20.92 23.39 -51.89
N VAL A 684 20.69 22.85 -50.71
CA VAL A 684 21.74 22.59 -49.72
C VAL A 684 22.27 21.19 -50.03
N GLY A 685 23.54 21.10 -50.41
CA GLY A 685 24.22 19.81 -50.53
C GLY A 685 24.88 19.46 -49.20
N ALA A 686 24.75 18.22 -48.75
CA ALA A 686 25.51 17.74 -47.59
C ALA A 686 27.00 17.78 -47.92
N ALA A 687 27.71 18.72 -47.31
CA ALA A 687 29.12 18.56 -47.00
C ALA A 687 29.14 17.93 -45.61
N SER A 688 29.42 16.63 -45.52
CA SER A 688 29.50 15.93 -44.23
C SER A 688 30.54 16.59 -43.33
N SER A 689 31.56 17.20 -43.93
CA SER A 689 32.48 18.12 -43.30
C SER A 689 33.09 19.05 -44.35
N TYR A 690 33.79 20.10 -43.92
CA TYR A 690 34.50 21.01 -44.81
C TYR A 690 35.93 21.25 -44.31
N VAL A 691 36.84 21.54 -45.23
CA VAL A 691 38.20 22.00 -44.94
C VAL A 691 38.29 23.44 -45.38
N ARG A 692 38.60 24.34 -44.44
CA ARG A 692 38.96 25.72 -44.73
C ARG A 692 40.46 25.90 -44.54
N CYS A 693 41.13 26.49 -45.52
CA CYS A 693 42.54 26.84 -45.44
C CYS A 693 42.76 28.18 -46.13
N ASP A 694 43.52 29.07 -45.49
CA ASP A 694 43.76 30.42 -46.02
C ASP A 694 44.73 30.42 -47.21
N ASP A 695 45.41 29.29 -47.47
CA ASP A 695 46.28 29.07 -48.62
C ASP A 695 45.65 28.08 -49.62
N ASP A 696 45.28 28.58 -50.79
CA ASP A 696 44.70 27.82 -51.91
C ASP A 696 45.66 26.70 -52.39
N ALA A 697 46.98 26.94 -52.35
CA ALA A 697 47.97 25.96 -52.82
C ALA A 697 47.91 24.65 -52.01
N VAL A 698 47.67 24.73 -50.70
CA VAL A 698 47.54 23.58 -49.81
C VAL A 698 46.29 22.76 -50.13
N LEU A 699 45.16 23.41 -50.46
CA LEU A 699 43.94 22.70 -50.85
C LEU A 699 44.08 22.02 -52.23
N ASN A 700 44.85 22.61 -53.14
CA ASN A 700 45.20 21.96 -54.41
C ASN A 700 46.10 20.75 -54.20
N GLU A 701 47.06 20.82 -53.29
CA GLU A 701 47.92 19.69 -52.91
C GLU A 701 47.09 18.53 -52.34
N ILE A 702 46.16 18.82 -51.43
CA ILE A 702 45.25 17.83 -50.85
C ILE A 702 44.37 17.18 -51.93
N LEU A 703 43.81 17.97 -52.87
CA LEU A 703 42.99 17.43 -53.97
C LEU A 703 43.79 16.61 -54.98
N ALA A 704 45.09 16.89 -55.14
CA ALA A 704 45.98 16.17 -56.06
C ALA A 704 46.58 14.89 -55.45
N ASP A 705 46.60 14.75 -54.12
CA ASP A 705 47.08 13.53 -53.45
C ASP A 705 46.13 12.36 -53.70
N LYS A 706 46.66 11.27 -54.29
CA LYS A 706 45.89 10.05 -54.58
C LYS A 706 45.29 9.41 -53.33
N ARG A 707 45.87 9.64 -52.15
CA ARG A 707 45.35 9.15 -50.85
C ARG A 707 44.06 9.86 -50.44
N ALA A 708 43.77 11.05 -50.96
CA ALA A 708 42.56 11.82 -50.65
C ALA A 708 41.31 11.33 -51.40
N ALA A 709 41.45 10.40 -52.35
CA ALA A 709 40.34 9.87 -53.15
C ALA A 709 39.21 9.27 -52.30
N GLY A 710 39.55 8.68 -51.14
CA GLY A 710 38.58 8.11 -50.20
C GLY A 710 37.79 9.13 -49.37
N LEU A 711 38.20 10.40 -49.34
CA LEU A 711 37.58 11.46 -48.52
C LEU A 711 36.41 12.16 -49.24
N GLY A 712 36.23 11.88 -50.54
CA GLY A 712 35.12 12.44 -51.32
C GLY A 712 35.14 13.97 -51.38
N LEU A 713 36.32 14.56 -51.49
CA LEU A 713 36.51 16.01 -51.50
C LEU A 713 35.98 16.65 -52.79
N ARG A 714 35.26 17.76 -52.64
CA ARG A 714 34.72 18.58 -53.71
C ARG A 714 34.92 20.04 -53.37
N ARG A 715 35.47 20.80 -54.31
CA ARG A 715 35.71 22.23 -54.10
C ARG A 715 34.43 23.03 -54.13
N LEU A 716 34.21 23.87 -53.10
CA LEU A 716 33.08 24.80 -53.03
C LEU A 716 33.50 26.26 -53.27
N ALA A 717 34.72 26.62 -52.84
CA ALA A 717 35.32 27.94 -53.05
C ALA A 717 36.87 27.81 -53.13
N PRO A 718 37.62 28.88 -53.48
CA PRO A 718 39.08 28.84 -53.54
C PRO A 718 39.75 28.37 -52.24
N THR A 719 39.21 28.76 -51.07
CA THR A 719 39.74 28.41 -49.75
C THR A 719 38.90 27.38 -49.00
N VAL A 720 37.94 26.71 -49.66
CA VAL A 720 37.00 25.78 -49.01
C VAL A 720 36.74 24.51 -49.84
N LEU A 721 37.01 23.36 -49.23
CA LEU A 721 36.62 22.04 -49.73
C LEU A 721 35.46 21.48 -48.90
N ALA A 722 34.48 20.86 -49.55
CA ALA A 722 33.50 20.00 -48.90
C ALA A 722 33.96 18.55 -49.02
N ALA A 723 33.86 17.78 -47.94
CA ALA A 723 34.04 16.33 -47.95
C ALA A 723 32.70 15.62 -47.83
N ARG A 724 32.66 14.38 -48.33
CA ARG A 724 31.50 13.48 -48.13
C ARG A 724 31.65 12.60 -46.89
N THR A 725 32.84 12.60 -46.28
CA THR A 725 33.13 11.94 -44.99
C THR A 725 32.79 12.87 -43.83
N ASP A 726 32.40 12.29 -42.69
CA ASP A 726 32.15 13.05 -41.47
C ASP A 726 33.41 13.77 -40.96
N PRO A 727 33.27 14.77 -40.07
CA PRO A 727 34.41 15.56 -39.61
C PRO A 727 35.50 14.74 -38.94
N ALA A 728 35.18 13.64 -38.24
CA ALA A 728 36.18 12.82 -37.55
C ALA A 728 37.01 11.99 -38.55
N ALA A 729 36.36 11.34 -39.51
CA ALA A 729 37.04 10.60 -40.57
C ALA A 729 37.88 11.52 -41.49
N LEU A 730 37.38 12.74 -41.76
CA LEU A 730 38.13 13.74 -42.52
C LEU A 730 39.38 14.22 -41.75
N LEU A 731 39.26 14.50 -40.45
CA LEU A 731 40.38 14.90 -39.59
C LEU A 731 41.47 13.82 -39.53
N GLU A 732 41.07 12.56 -39.40
CA GLU A 732 42.00 11.42 -39.34
C GLU A 732 42.69 11.19 -40.70
N GLY A 733 41.94 11.23 -41.80
CA GLY A 733 42.48 11.07 -43.14
C GLY A 733 43.48 12.16 -43.53
N LEU A 734 43.21 13.42 -43.17
CA LEU A 734 44.13 14.54 -43.40
C LEU A 734 45.41 14.43 -42.55
N ARG A 735 45.30 13.96 -41.30
CA ARG A 735 46.48 13.67 -40.45
C ARG A 735 47.35 12.56 -41.01
N ALA A 736 46.73 11.49 -41.50
CA ALA A 736 47.44 10.39 -42.15
C ALA A 736 48.19 10.83 -43.42
N MET A 737 47.74 11.91 -44.07
CA MET A 737 48.41 12.51 -45.23
C MET A 737 49.54 13.47 -44.86
N GLY A 738 49.71 13.81 -43.57
CA GLY A 738 50.76 14.69 -43.05
C GLY A 738 50.30 16.11 -42.70
N PHE A 739 49.00 16.40 -42.80
CA PHE A 739 48.42 17.70 -42.48
C PHE A 739 47.94 17.78 -41.01
N ALA A 740 47.82 18.98 -40.45
CA ALA A 740 47.43 19.17 -39.04
C ALA A 740 46.08 19.95 -38.89
N PRO A 741 44.92 19.32 -39.14
CA PRO A 741 43.61 19.99 -39.07
C PRO A 741 42.98 19.99 -37.65
N ALA A 742 42.12 20.98 -37.41
CA ALA A 742 41.32 21.16 -36.19
C ALA A 742 39.80 21.14 -36.52
N ALA A 743 38.97 20.66 -35.59
CA ALA A 743 37.52 20.53 -35.78
C ALA A 743 36.82 21.88 -35.57
N GLU A 744 36.03 22.37 -36.53
CA GLU A 744 35.34 23.67 -36.44
C GLU A 744 33.86 23.50 -36.03
N SER A 745 33.29 24.58 -35.49
CA SER A 745 31.94 24.74 -34.96
C SER A 745 30.99 25.36 -35.94
N ALA A 746 29.69 25.26 -35.64
CA ALA A 746 28.68 25.96 -36.42
C ALA A 746 28.83 27.49 -36.36
N GLU A 747 29.48 28.02 -35.31
CA GLU A 747 29.79 29.44 -35.11
C GLU A 747 31.18 29.86 -35.63
N GLY A 748 32.00 28.94 -36.16
CA GLY A 748 33.37 29.19 -36.66
C GLY A 748 34.50 29.06 -35.63
N ASP A 749 34.16 28.70 -34.38
CA ASP A 749 35.08 28.30 -33.32
C ASP A 749 35.44 26.81 -33.45
N VAL A 750 36.24 26.21 -32.57
CA VAL A 750 36.55 24.75 -32.65
C VAL A 750 35.54 23.95 -31.80
N LEU A 751 34.68 23.08 -32.37
CA LEU A 751 33.60 22.34 -31.64
C LEU A 751 33.54 20.81 -31.84
N ILE A 752 32.79 20.20 -30.91
CA ILE A 752 32.47 18.78 -30.68
C ILE A 752 30.91 18.61 -30.82
N ALA A 753 30.37 17.54 -31.45
CA ALA A 753 29.05 17.44 -32.18
C ALA A 753 27.73 16.94 -31.45
N ARG A 754 26.54 17.02 -32.13
CA ARG A 754 25.11 16.65 -31.81
C ARG A 754 24.51 15.59 -32.82
N ALA A 755 23.32 14.96 -32.75
CA ALA A 755 22.41 14.34 -31.74
C ALA A 755 21.25 13.55 -32.47
N ASP A 756 21.02 12.26 -32.15
CA ASP A 756 19.96 11.36 -32.69
C ASP A 756 18.74 11.22 -31.74
N ALA A 757 17.65 10.58 -32.21
CA ALA A 757 16.43 10.29 -31.44
C ALA A 757 16.74 9.59 -30.09
N TYR A 758 16.16 10.11 -29.01
CA TYR A 758 16.52 9.72 -27.66
C TYR A 758 15.64 8.57 -27.14
N ARG A 759 16.25 7.42 -26.81
CA ARG A 759 15.56 6.24 -26.24
C ARG A 759 16.27 5.74 -25.00
N THR A 760 15.47 5.30 -24.03
CA THR A 760 16.00 4.51 -22.91
C THR A 760 16.21 3.07 -23.36
N PRO A 761 17.13 2.33 -22.72
CA PRO A 761 17.15 0.87 -22.84
C PRO A 761 15.84 0.24 -22.33
N PRO A 762 15.53 -1.02 -22.73
CA PRO A 762 14.39 -1.75 -22.18
C PRO A 762 14.43 -1.80 -20.64
N ARG A 763 13.29 -1.51 -20.00
CA ARG A 763 13.14 -1.60 -18.54
C ARG A 763 11.90 -2.38 -18.15
N THR A 764 12.02 -3.15 -17.08
CA THR A 764 10.88 -3.81 -16.43
C THR A 764 10.10 -2.79 -15.61
N PRO A 765 8.75 -2.85 -15.59
CA PRO A 765 7.94 -2.06 -14.68
C PRO A 765 8.45 -2.12 -13.23
N PRO A 766 8.31 -1.03 -12.45
CA PRO A 766 8.72 -1.04 -11.05
C PRO A 766 7.92 -2.08 -10.26
N ALA A 767 8.61 -2.88 -9.45
CA ALA A 767 7.95 -3.84 -8.57
C ALA A 767 7.16 -3.11 -7.47
N PRO A 768 5.91 -3.50 -7.19
CA PRO A 768 5.15 -2.96 -6.06
C PRO A 768 5.89 -3.12 -4.73
N VAL A 769 5.76 -2.14 -3.84
CA VAL A 769 6.34 -2.17 -2.48
C VAL A 769 5.32 -2.77 -1.49
N PRO A 770 5.42 -4.06 -1.12
CA PRO A 770 4.40 -4.74 -0.31
C PRO A 770 4.34 -4.22 1.13
N ASP A 771 3.17 -4.33 1.75
CA ASP A 771 3.00 -4.03 3.18
C ASP A 771 3.43 -5.22 4.06
N GLY A 772 4.74 -5.29 4.32
CA GLY A 772 5.33 -6.40 5.06
C GLY A 772 5.63 -7.62 4.17
N PRO A 773 5.87 -8.80 4.78
CA PRO A 773 6.21 -9.99 4.02
C PRO A 773 5.04 -10.44 3.14
N PRO A 774 5.32 -11.03 1.96
CA PRO A 774 4.28 -11.50 1.05
C PRO A 774 3.38 -12.53 1.73
N VAL A 775 2.12 -12.58 1.31
CA VAL A 775 1.20 -13.63 1.77
C VAL A 775 1.77 -14.98 1.30
N PRO A 776 2.02 -15.93 2.20
CA PRO A 776 2.55 -17.24 1.82
C PRO A 776 1.55 -18.00 0.96
N ASP A 777 2.03 -18.69 -0.08
CA ASP A 777 1.21 -19.61 -0.84
C ASP A 777 0.88 -20.87 -0.03
N ASP A 778 -0.12 -21.64 -0.48
CA ASP A 778 -0.59 -22.83 0.24
C ASP A 778 0.50 -23.90 0.38
N THR A 779 1.43 -23.97 -0.58
CA THR A 779 2.57 -24.89 -0.55
C THR A 779 3.54 -24.54 0.58
N LEU A 780 3.92 -23.27 0.70
CA LEU A 780 4.78 -22.75 1.76
C LEU A 780 4.10 -22.87 3.12
N LEU A 781 2.80 -22.59 3.22
CA LEU A 781 2.04 -22.77 4.46
C LEU A 781 2.05 -24.23 4.92
N ALA A 782 1.77 -25.17 4.01
CA ALA A 782 1.78 -26.60 4.32
C ALA A 782 3.18 -27.09 4.72
N ALA A 783 4.24 -26.58 4.07
CA ALA A 783 5.61 -26.88 4.45
C ALA A 783 5.97 -26.31 5.83
N ALA A 784 5.61 -25.05 6.11
CA ALA A 784 5.88 -24.40 7.37
C ALA A 784 5.15 -25.06 8.55
N VAL A 785 3.87 -25.42 8.38
CA VAL A 785 3.12 -26.14 9.42
C VAL A 785 3.76 -27.49 9.72
N ARG A 786 4.15 -28.26 8.70
CA ARG A 786 4.87 -29.54 8.89
C ARG A 786 6.20 -29.35 9.62
N ALA A 787 6.99 -28.34 9.25
CA ALA A 787 8.27 -28.05 9.91
C ALA A 787 8.08 -27.69 11.39
N VAL A 788 7.15 -26.78 11.69
CA VAL A 788 6.83 -26.35 13.06
C VAL A 788 6.32 -27.53 13.91
N ARG A 789 5.48 -28.40 13.34
CA ARG A 789 4.99 -29.62 14.02
C ARG A 789 6.10 -30.61 14.30
N ALA A 790 6.95 -30.87 13.32
CA ALA A 790 8.08 -31.78 13.47
C ALA A 790 9.02 -31.31 14.57
N GLY A 791 9.35 -30.00 14.61
CA GLY A 791 10.20 -29.46 15.66
C GLY A 791 9.51 -29.38 17.03
N ASP A 792 8.19 -29.16 17.11
CA ASP A 792 7.46 -29.23 18.39
C ASP A 792 7.40 -30.68 18.92
N LEU A 793 7.18 -31.68 18.07
CA LEU A 793 7.29 -33.11 18.44
C LEU A 793 8.69 -33.44 18.95
N ALA A 794 9.74 -33.04 18.21
CA ALA A 794 11.13 -33.27 18.62
C ALA A 794 11.47 -32.58 19.96
N SER A 795 10.86 -31.41 20.23
CA SER A 795 11.09 -30.66 21.47
C SER A 795 10.32 -31.20 22.67
N THR A 796 9.24 -31.95 22.45
CA THR A 796 8.33 -32.43 23.51
C THR A 796 8.38 -33.94 23.76
N ALA A 797 9.02 -34.70 22.86
CA ALA A 797 9.20 -36.15 23.02
C ALA A 797 9.98 -36.50 24.31
N PRO A 798 9.43 -37.35 25.20
CA PRO A 798 10.13 -37.77 26.40
C PRO A 798 11.34 -38.63 26.05
N ARG A 799 12.54 -38.24 26.53
CA ARG A 799 13.77 -39.00 26.31
C ARG A 799 13.67 -40.40 26.91
N ARG A 800 13.93 -41.43 26.10
CA ARG A 800 14.09 -42.80 26.58
C ARG A 800 15.36 -42.89 27.43
N PRO A 801 15.29 -43.25 28.73
CA PRO A 801 16.50 -43.51 29.49
C PRO A 801 17.14 -44.78 28.94
N VAL A 802 18.30 -44.63 28.29
CA VAL A 802 19.17 -45.76 27.98
C VAL A 802 19.80 -46.19 29.30
N GLY A 803 19.49 -47.42 29.72
CA GLY A 803 19.96 -47.97 30.99
C GLY A 803 21.48 -48.16 31.01
N GLY A 804 22.11 -47.74 32.11
CA GLY A 804 23.51 -48.04 32.44
C GLY A 804 24.33 -46.80 32.83
N GLU A 805 24.32 -46.50 34.13
CA GLU A 805 25.20 -45.62 34.95
C GLU A 805 26.41 -44.96 34.27
N ALA A 806 26.65 -43.64 34.43
CA ALA A 806 27.17 -43.08 35.67
C ALA A 806 26.62 -41.67 36.02
N ALA A 807 26.27 -41.51 37.29
CA ALA A 807 25.82 -40.26 37.90
C ALA A 807 26.91 -39.18 37.84
N GLY A 808 26.63 -38.05 37.18
CA GLY A 808 27.49 -36.87 37.28
C GLY A 808 27.39 -35.77 36.20
N SER A 809 26.34 -35.68 35.38
CA SER A 809 26.25 -34.64 34.35
C SER A 809 24.99 -33.78 34.49
N ALA A 810 25.16 -32.46 34.40
CA ALA A 810 24.11 -31.46 34.57
C ALA A 810 23.07 -31.50 33.42
N PRO A 811 21.83 -31.01 33.63
CA PRO A 811 20.78 -31.06 32.62
C PRO A 811 21.16 -30.18 31.40
N GLY A 812 21.30 -30.79 30.22
CA GLY A 812 21.53 -30.08 28.95
C GLY A 812 22.80 -30.44 28.20
N GLU A 813 23.70 -31.27 28.76
CA GLU A 813 24.88 -31.77 28.04
C GLU A 813 24.58 -33.10 27.34
N LEU A 814 24.98 -33.23 26.07
CA LEU A 814 25.06 -34.52 25.39
C LEU A 814 26.04 -35.42 26.15
N PRO A 815 25.77 -36.74 26.25
CA PRO A 815 26.74 -37.67 26.81
C PRO A 815 28.04 -37.59 26.01
N ARG A 816 29.17 -37.44 26.71
CA ARG A 816 30.49 -37.54 26.08
C ARG A 816 30.68 -38.99 25.65
N THR A 817 30.41 -39.28 24.39
CA THR A 817 30.65 -40.59 23.80
C THR A 817 32.13 -40.75 23.46
N SER A 818 32.68 -41.95 23.61
CA SER A 818 34.02 -42.22 23.11
C SER A 818 34.03 -42.11 21.58
N ALA A 819 35.19 -41.87 20.97
CA ALA A 819 35.27 -41.79 19.50
C ALA A 819 34.78 -43.07 18.80
N ALA A 820 34.93 -44.22 19.45
CA ALA A 820 34.44 -45.51 18.97
C ALA A 820 32.91 -45.58 19.03
N ASP A 821 32.30 -45.14 20.14
CA ASP A 821 30.84 -45.13 20.31
C ASP A 821 30.19 -44.12 19.36
N THR A 822 30.80 -42.93 19.18
CA THR A 822 30.31 -41.92 18.24
C THR A 822 30.25 -42.44 16.81
N LEU A 823 31.31 -43.14 16.39
CA LEU A 823 31.38 -43.73 15.07
C LEU A 823 30.37 -44.88 14.93
N ALA A 824 30.22 -45.73 15.94
CA ALA A 824 29.27 -46.84 15.94
C ALA A 824 27.82 -46.34 15.84
N THR A 825 27.42 -45.33 16.63
CA THR A 825 26.08 -44.75 16.58
C THR A 825 25.81 -44.05 15.25
N LEU A 826 26.77 -43.30 14.71
CA LEU A 826 26.60 -42.67 13.39
C LEU A 826 26.52 -43.68 12.26
N GLN A 827 27.28 -44.78 12.31
CA GLN A 827 27.20 -45.87 11.33
C GLN A 827 25.88 -46.64 11.45
N ALA A 828 25.39 -46.88 12.66
CA ALA A 828 24.08 -47.47 12.90
C ALA A 828 22.97 -46.58 12.32
N ALA A 829 23.01 -45.28 12.59
CA ALA A 829 22.06 -44.30 12.06
C ALA A 829 22.09 -44.16 10.53
N VAL A 830 23.25 -44.34 9.87
CA VAL A 830 23.32 -44.43 8.40
C VAL A 830 22.59 -45.68 7.89
N LEU A 831 22.68 -46.81 8.60
CA LEU A 831 22.05 -48.07 8.20
C LEU A 831 20.53 -48.07 8.42
N THR A 832 20.07 -47.45 9.50
CA THR A 832 18.64 -47.34 9.85
C THR A 832 17.97 -46.11 9.27
N ASN A 833 18.76 -45.16 8.75
CA ASN A 833 18.33 -43.86 8.26
C ASN A 833 17.71 -42.97 9.36
N ASP A 834 18.18 -43.16 10.59
CA ASP A 834 17.67 -42.48 11.79
C ASP A 834 18.32 -41.11 11.99
N THR A 835 17.57 -40.20 12.59
CA THR A 835 18.11 -38.90 13.00
C THR A 835 18.85 -39.01 14.33
N VAL A 836 20.00 -38.35 14.41
CA VAL A 836 20.84 -38.34 15.61
C VAL A 836 21.18 -36.93 16.04
N TRP A 837 21.32 -36.76 17.34
CA TRP A 837 21.75 -35.54 17.95
C TRP A 837 23.25 -35.57 18.18
N ILE A 838 23.98 -34.58 17.64
CA ILE A 838 25.42 -34.43 17.87
C ILE A 838 25.75 -33.14 18.64
N GLY A 839 26.77 -33.22 19.49
CA GLY A 839 27.51 -32.05 19.98
C GLY A 839 28.66 -31.77 19.04
N TYR A 840 28.82 -30.53 18.58
CA TYR A 840 29.84 -30.16 17.60
C TYR A 840 30.57 -28.88 18.00
N VAL A 841 31.90 -28.91 17.97
CA VAL A 841 32.75 -27.74 18.17
C VAL A 841 33.25 -27.24 16.81
N ASN A 842 32.98 -25.98 16.48
CA ASN A 842 33.43 -25.38 15.21
C ASN A 842 34.93 -25.05 15.22
N ALA A 843 35.45 -24.51 14.10
CA ALA A 843 36.87 -24.18 13.98
C ALA A 843 37.30 -23.06 14.96
N GLU A 844 36.35 -22.24 15.39
CA GLU A 844 36.51 -21.12 16.30
C GLU A 844 36.40 -21.53 17.78
N GLY A 845 36.21 -22.83 18.07
CA GLY A 845 36.12 -23.36 19.43
C GLY A 845 34.76 -23.20 20.13
N ALA A 846 33.73 -22.72 19.42
CA ALA A 846 32.37 -22.62 19.95
C ALA A 846 31.65 -23.96 19.85
N ALA A 847 31.14 -24.44 20.99
CA ALA A 847 30.32 -25.64 21.07
C ALA A 847 28.88 -25.34 20.64
N SER A 848 28.32 -26.21 19.80
CA SER A 848 26.96 -26.14 19.29
C SER A 848 26.33 -27.53 19.33
N GLN A 849 25.00 -27.59 19.37
CA GLN A 849 24.23 -28.83 19.34
C GLN A 849 23.46 -28.88 18.01
N ARG A 850 23.45 -30.02 17.33
CA ARG A 850 22.84 -30.17 15.99
C ARG A 850 22.10 -31.49 15.84
N VAL A 851 20.92 -31.45 15.22
CA VAL A 851 20.19 -32.65 14.83
C VAL A 851 20.50 -32.94 13.38
N ILE A 852 21.05 -34.11 13.10
CA ILE A 852 21.51 -34.49 11.78
C ILE A 852 20.91 -35.83 11.34
N ALA A 853 20.63 -36.00 10.06
CA ALA A 853 20.34 -37.29 9.44
C ALA A 853 21.59 -37.78 8.68
N PRO A 854 22.38 -38.72 9.24
CA PRO A 854 23.63 -39.17 8.64
C PRO A 854 23.39 -39.87 7.30
N ILE A 855 24.09 -39.43 6.26
CA ILE A 855 24.00 -40.00 4.89
C ILE A 855 25.15 -41.00 4.67
N ARG A 856 26.35 -40.66 5.15
CA ARG A 856 27.54 -41.53 5.08
C ARG A 856 28.59 -41.14 6.11
N VAL A 857 29.36 -42.12 6.57
CA VAL A 857 30.50 -41.96 7.48
C VAL A 857 31.75 -42.59 6.85
N GLU A 858 32.67 -41.77 6.35
CA GLU A 858 33.89 -42.22 5.67
C GLU A 858 35.07 -41.28 5.94
N GLY A 859 36.29 -41.81 5.98
CA GLY A 859 37.51 -41.00 6.02
C GLY A 859 37.65 -40.07 7.24
N GLY A 860 36.97 -40.36 8.36
CA GLY A 860 36.97 -39.51 9.56
C GLY A 860 35.95 -38.36 9.54
N PHE A 861 35.01 -38.37 8.58
CA PHE A 861 33.94 -37.40 8.46
C PHE A 861 32.57 -38.08 8.43
N VAL A 862 31.54 -37.36 8.85
CA VAL A 862 30.14 -37.70 8.60
C VAL A 862 29.51 -36.64 7.70
N THR A 863 28.98 -37.06 6.56
CA THR A 863 28.10 -36.21 5.74
C THR A 863 26.67 -36.48 6.17
N ALA A 864 25.94 -35.43 6.52
CA ALA A 864 24.58 -35.54 7.05
C ALA A 864 23.73 -34.34 6.62
N TYR A 865 22.42 -34.55 6.53
CA TYR A 865 21.48 -33.44 6.43
C TYR A 865 21.34 -32.78 7.81
N ASP A 866 21.66 -31.48 7.92
CA ASP A 866 21.54 -30.74 9.17
C ASP A 866 20.16 -30.11 9.28
N HIS A 867 19.30 -30.64 10.15
CA HIS A 867 17.96 -30.10 10.36
C HIS A 867 17.97 -28.72 11.03
N THR A 868 19.08 -28.31 11.65
CA THR A 868 19.23 -26.96 12.24
C THR A 868 19.64 -25.92 11.21
N ALA A 869 20.36 -26.31 10.15
CA ALA A 869 20.82 -25.42 9.08
C ALA A 869 20.09 -25.59 7.74
N ASP A 870 19.23 -26.61 7.64
CA ASP A 870 18.45 -27.00 6.46
C ASP A 870 19.30 -27.24 5.19
N GLU A 871 20.51 -27.79 5.36
CA GLU A 871 21.41 -28.12 4.26
C GLU A 871 22.28 -29.34 4.57
N VAL A 872 22.82 -29.98 3.53
CA VAL A 872 23.75 -31.11 3.67
C VAL A 872 25.14 -30.58 4.06
N ARG A 873 25.63 -30.98 5.23
CA ARG A 873 26.95 -30.58 5.75
C ARG A 873 27.82 -31.79 6.05
N THR A 874 29.12 -31.54 6.05
CA THR A 874 30.12 -32.55 6.42
C THR A 874 30.80 -32.14 7.73
N TYR A 875 30.77 -33.03 8.72
CA TYR A 875 31.35 -32.83 10.04
C TYR A 875 32.56 -33.73 10.25
N PRO A 876 33.71 -33.20 10.67
CA PRO A 876 34.81 -34.04 11.13
C PRO A 876 34.47 -34.73 12.46
N LEU A 877 34.63 -36.07 12.51
CA LEU A 877 34.26 -36.88 13.68
C LEU A 877 35.01 -36.47 14.95
N HIS A 878 36.27 -36.04 14.83
CA HIS A 878 37.08 -35.59 15.98
C HIS A 878 36.58 -34.28 16.62
N ARG A 879 35.63 -33.57 15.98
CA ARG A 879 34.98 -32.38 16.53
C ARG A 879 33.58 -32.65 17.06
N ILE A 880 33.13 -33.90 16.99
CA ILE A 880 31.88 -34.34 17.58
C ILE A 880 32.17 -34.72 19.04
N THR A 881 31.56 -33.98 19.97
CA THR A 881 31.80 -34.11 21.41
C THR A 881 30.88 -35.13 22.09
N GLY A 882 29.82 -35.55 21.40
CA GLY A 882 28.83 -36.51 21.87
C GLY A 882 27.82 -36.82 20.78
N VAL A 883 27.26 -38.03 20.76
CA VAL A 883 26.13 -38.41 19.90
C VAL A 883 25.06 -39.13 20.71
N ALA A 884 23.79 -38.91 20.37
CA ALA A 884 22.65 -39.62 20.93
C ALA A 884 21.60 -39.85 19.84
N GLU A 885 20.95 -41.02 19.85
CA GLU A 885 19.82 -41.32 18.96
C GLU A 885 18.59 -40.51 19.39
N LEU A 886 17.86 -39.95 18.41
CA LEU A 886 16.49 -39.50 18.67
C LEU A 886 15.60 -40.74 18.63
N ALA A 887 14.83 -40.98 19.69
CA ALA A 887 13.78 -41.98 19.64
C ALA A 887 12.58 -41.44 18.84
N ASP A 888 11.95 -42.31 18.03
CA ASP A 888 10.73 -42.04 17.24
C ASP A 888 9.59 -41.38 18.04
#